data_AF-A0A1F7YVE5-F1
#
_entry.id   AF-A0A1F7YVE5-F1
#
_cell.length_a   1.000
_cell.length_b   1.000
_cell.length_c   1.000
_cell.angle_alpha   90.00
_cell.angle_beta   90.00
_cell.angle_gamma   90.00
#
_symmetry.space_group_name_H-M   'P 1'
#
loop_
_entity.id
_entity.type
_entity.pdbx_description
1 polymer ?
#
loop_
_entity_poly.entity_id
_entity_poly.type
_entity_poly.pdbx_seq_one_letter_code
_entity_poly.pdbx_strand_id
1 'polypeptide(L)'
;MLRNKLNISVLLPVFSLVLVMIWFVPGGIRGGAESGLPFYDLTRVAQLTSRAWTDVGLGTVVGAGAASNTTFYVLSKLQSTGTSPVVVQALVYFSLLLVSGISVFRLAKTFFPNIDDKFALLAALFYWFNPFSLVNAIGRNLDNYKFFFAALPLLWLIYILGLNKRKYVYALLFALVSCLVSYSFTFIPSLLLLWFTIFLTTVFYVFFSPQKGRTTFYIVYLITSLVGFFAVNYWWISQVFSFLTSAAFETSASNFFNDKGNLATLTALSKRLGFFVNNLRLMHGPYYYEAPNWNWTRIYTILPAVILEFTVSLIVLGTIFKFRRNRQILFLASVFTITLFLLKGNGEPFGELFQFVFERFIFLQVFRNPFEKIGFLLILVFGLLLSFGVWRLSLVRKRIAKYVFPVSFLVLTVFFGFPFWTGLVFTNTEGGVLKSNSIIVPEYYKEVSSWVDSQLGVFRFVSLPLGGEAITHNWEREYLGVELSSLLFNTPNVSFNSTIPRYNEIASSVSRYQIEPEILNFLPFINAKYIVWREDIDFKAREMPDPKIVRSKLDEWLDLGLLAKRFEAGKLAVYEINSDYFWPKIYLTGNKLITNSNDLASLSSLVENFPAQKFVTFDKDCLEKCTGFNKLVYVPEKVYLQKVSSPLPTELSDDDLLAKLFYSKHLPGDLIYPLIKLNERILEAREKDYDGWLLYKIGILGKRATEIYKLRKIGSDEDIIKKSEGSYMSTMRELEEDIVMLSQSVSPVSSVVKDSLIYQWVLLDRAGFKSQGDPLPLLLSRWNIKPTFELPVSENSYVIASFEVPVGGQYSILEPDRAEEVYFDGKRLNNIDQAISVDAGEHEIAILDDDEELYESVLESEELMVINNLEGFNFEFEFPDHSFEYDLDFDYRFIKGNLFQINIQQDIENKENSFYQHFKKADLDHNWVHYEASFTSLNGAKKANLIFESAKEDFCEKLWWGWRTCSVRDSEFSVEVKNLRLRKVTTPPILVVLDGTDGQNANKGEVSFEKINSAKYIAHIDKLDEQEEILVFSELYNSNWKATYVNGEQVPGEKHLLANVYANGWIVDKPGEYDIVIEFSSEKVLRTGKIVSVVSIVTEVLLITILVGFERKKNA
;
A
#
# COMPACT_ATOMS: atom_id res chain seq x y z
N MET A 1 -39.97 -50.33 -16.77
CA MET A 1 -40.33 -49.71 -15.48
C MET A 1 -39.19 -48.84 -15.01
N LEU A 2 -39.50 -47.59 -14.68
CA LEU A 2 -38.59 -46.49 -14.38
C LEU A 2 -37.68 -46.77 -13.17
N ARG A 3 -36.41 -47.08 -13.41
CA ARG A 3 -35.36 -46.77 -12.43
C ARG A 3 -35.14 -45.25 -12.53
N ASN A 4 -35.82 -44.48 -11.69
CA ASN A 4 -35.47 -43.08 -11.44
C ASN A 4 -34.01 -43.03 -10.98
N LYS A 5 -33.07 -42.85 -11.92
CA LYS A 5 -31.69 -42.54 -11.61
C LYS A 5 -31.71 -41.17 -10.94
N LEU A 6 -31.53 -41.16 -9.62
CA LEU A 6 -31.36 -39.93 -8.85
C LEU A 6 -30.28 -39.09 -9.55
N ASN A 7 -30.64 -37.88 -9.97
CA ASN A 7 -29.71 -37.00 -10.64
C ASN A 7 -28.62 -36.58 -9.64
N ILE A 8 -27.40 -37.07 -9.81
CA ILE A 8 -26.31 -36.88 -8.84
C ILE A 8 -25.93 -35.41 -8.64
N SER A 9 -26.32 -34.52 -9.56
CA SER A 9 -26.16 -33.07 -9.40
C SER A 9 -26.96 -32.48 -8.22
N VAL A 10 -27.97 -33.20 -7.68
CA VAL A 10 -28.69 -32.83 -6.46
C VAL A 10 -27.75 -32.76 -5.24
N LEU A 11 -26.59 -33.42 -5.28
CA LEU A 11 -25.58 -33.28 -4.22
C LEU A 11 -25.00 -31.88 -4.11
N LEU A 12 -24.96 -31.09 -5.19
CA LEU A 12 -24.42 -29.73 -5.16
C LEU A 12 -25.21 -28.81 -4.22
N PRO A 13 -26.54 -28.61 -4.38
CA PRO A 13 -27.30 -27.78 -3.45
C PRO A 13 -27.30 -28.33 -2.02
N VAL A 14 -27.30 -29.66 -1.84
CA VAL A 14 -27.21 -30.27 -0.50
C VAL A 14 -25.87 -29.94 0.15
N PHE A 15 -24.75 -30.10 -0.56
CA PHE A 15 -23.43 -29.79 -0.04
C PHE A 15 -23.26 -28.30 0.23
N SER A 16 -23.73 -27.42 -0.66
CA SER A 16 -23.72 -25.97 -0.42
C SER A 16 -24.49 -25.61 0.85
N LEU A 17 -25.68 -26.20 1.06
CA LEU A 17 -26.48 -25.96 2.25
C LEU A 17 -25.77 -26.46 3.52
N VAL A 18 -25.25 -27.69 3.51
CA VAL A 18 -24.55 -28.29 4.66
C VAL A 18 -23.30 -27.49 5.01
N LEU A 19 -22.48 -27.10 4.02
CA LEU A 19 -21.31 -26.25 4.25
C LEU A 19 -21.69 -24.93 4.90
N VAL A 20 -22.68 -24.22 4.37
CA VAL A 20 -23.12 -22.93 4.93
C VAL A 20 -23.69 -23.10 6.33
N MET A 21 -24.46 -24.15 6.60
CA MET A 21 -24.93 -24.43 7.96
C MET A 21 -23.75 -24.59 8.92
N ILE A 22 -22.73 -25.37 8.55
CA ILE A 22 -21.50 -25.56 9.35
C ILE A 22 -20.77 -24.22 9.55
N TRP A 23 -20.61 -23.44 8.47
CA TRP A 23 -19.86 -22.18 8.49
C TRP A 23 -20.54 -21.08 9.30
N PHE A 24 -21.84 -21.16 9.57
CA PHE A 24 -22.57 -20.14 10.32
C PHE A 24 -23.07 -20.64 11.68
N VAL A 25 -22.77 -21.88 12.09
CA VAL A 25 -23.07 -22.39 13.46
C VAL A 25 -22.59 -21.44 14.56
N PRO A 26 -21.40 -20.80 14.49
CA PRO A 26 -20.95 -19.90 15.55
C PRO A 26 -21.83 -18.65 15.72
N GLY A 27 -22.67 -18.29 14.75
CA GLY A 27 -23.67 -17.22 14.90
C GLY A 27 -23.16 -15.78 14.71
N GLY A 28 -21.89 -15.57 14.36
CA GLY A 28 -21.33 -14.24 14.04
C GLY A 28 -21.12 -14.03 12.53
N ILE A 29 -20.93 -12.78 12.13
CA ILE A 29 -20.60 -12.40 10.74
C ILE A 29 -19.20 -12.92 10.40
N ARG A 30 -19.00 -13.40 9.19
CA ARG A 30 -17.67 -13.76 8.67
C ARG A 30 -17.00 -12.52 8.13
N GLY A 31 -15.83 -12.18 8.65
CA GLY A 31 -15.05 -11.06 8.14
C GLY A 31 -13.68 -10.95 8.78
N GLY A 32 -12.94 -9.91 8.38
CA GLY A 32 -11.52 -9.73 8.66
C GLY A 32 -10.72 -9.47 7.38
N ALA A 33 -9.40 -9.41 7.52
CA ALA A 33 -8.47 -9.06 6.44
C ALA A 33 -8.86 -7.74 5.74
N GLU A 34 -8.65 -7.61 4.43
CA GLU A 34 -8.87 -6.35 3.71
C GLU A 34 -10.34 -6.05 3.38
N SER A 35 -11.26 -6.99 3.63
CA SER A 35 -12.69 -6.83 3.28
C SER A 35 -13.53 -6.20 4.40
N GLY A 36 -13.05 -6.21 5.65
CA GLY A 36 -13.78 -5.70 6.80
C GLY A 36 -15.03 -6.50 7.18
N LEU A 37 -16.10 -5.80 7.59
CA LEU A 37 -17.40 -6.35 7.96
C LEU A 37 -18.57 -5.74 7.15
N PRO A 38 -18.59 -5.88 5.81
CA PRO A 38 -19.56 -5.19 4.96
C PRO A 38 -21.01 -5.66 5.17
N PHE A 39 -21.21 -6.84 5.77
CA PHE A 39 -22.54 -7.37 6.07
C PHE A 39 -23.13 -6.85 7.38
N TYR A 40 -22.34 -6.18 8.24
CA TYR A 40 -22.82 -5.61 9.51
C TYR A 40 -23.93 -4.60 9.26
N ASP A 41 -23.66 -3.60 8.41
CA ASP A 41 -24.63 -2.61 7.96
C ASP A 41 -24.60 -2.48 6.43
N LEU A 42 -25.45 -3.25 5.75
CA LEU A 42 -25.54 -3.22 4.29
C LEU A 42 -26.18 -1.91 3.79
N THR A 43 -26.90 -1.19 4.65
CA THR A 43 -27.49 0.11 4.30
C THR A 43 -26.37 1.15 4.20
N ARG A 44 -25.48 1.20 5.20
CA ARG A 44 -24.30 2.06 5.17
C ARG A 44 -23.41 1.74 3.98
N VAL A 45 -23.07 0.47 3.73
CA VAL A 45 -22.23 0.08 2.58
C VAL A 45 -22.89 0.42 1.23
N ALA A 46 -24.20 0.24 1.10
CA ALA A 46 -24.93 0.64 -0.10
C ALA A 46 -24.87 2.17 -0.30
N GLN A 47 -25.00 2.96 0.77
CA GLN A 47 -24.85 4.42 0.68
C GLN A 47 -23.44 4.82 0.23
N LEU A 48 -22.40 4.26 0.86
CA LEU A 48 -20.98 4.51 0.57
C LEU A 48 -20.60 4.20 -0.89
N THR A 49 -21.22 3.19 -1.49
CA THR A 49 -20.92 2.74 -2.87
C THR A 49 -21.85 3.34 -3.93
N SER A 50 -22.92 4.03 -3.53
CA SER A 50 -23.95 4.54 -4.44
C SER A 50 -23.59 5.82 -5.18
N ARG A 51 -22.54 6.52 -4.75
CA ARG A 51 -22.12 7.85 -5.22
C ARG A 51 -20.71 7.80 -5.80
N ALA A 52 -20.35 8.84 -6.55
CA ALA A 52 -18.99 9.02 -7.06
C ALA A 52 -18.01 9.45 -5.95
N TRP A 53 -18.53 10.17 -4.94
CA TRP A 53 -17.80 10.64 -3.77
C TRP A 53 -18.45 10.11 -2.48
N THR A 54 -17.63 9.57 -1.58
CA THR A 54 -18.04 9.06 -0.27
C THR A 54 -17.44 9.89 0.86
N ASP A 55 -18.08 9.89 2.03
CA ASP A 55 -17.67 10.65 3.22
C ASP A 55 -16.79 9.85 4.21
N VAL A 56 -16.17 8.78 3.73
CA VAL A 56 -15.15 8.01 4.49
C VAL A 56 -13.92 8.88 4.73
N GLY A 57 -13.43 8.96 5.98
CA GLY A 57 -12.29 9.82 6.31
C GLY A 57 -12.62 11.31 6.14
N LEU A 58 -11.74 11.99 5.39
CA LEU A 58 -11.95 13.36 4.90
C LEU A 58 -12.71 13.40 3.57
N GLY A 59 -13.26 12.26 3.15
CA GLY A 59 -13.96 12.04 1.88
C GLY A 59 -13.05 11.51 0.79
N THR A 60 -13.55 10.65 -0.09
CA THR A 60 -12.73 10.06 -1.17
C THR A 60 -13.57 9.62 -2.36
N VAL A 61 -12.90 9.38 -3.48
CA VAL A 61 -13.49 8.83 -4.70
C VAL A 61 -13.77 7.34 -4.54
N VAL A 62 -14.95 6.90 -4.97
CA VAL A 62 -15.34 5.48 -4.86
C VAL A 62 -14.72 4.61 -5.97
N GLY A 63 -14.48 5.19 -7.15
CA GLY A 63 -13.82 4.51 -8.28
C GLY A 63 -14.47 3.17 -8.64
N ALA A 64 -13.66 2.09 -8.68
CA ALA A 64 -14.12 0.73 -8.98
C ALA A 64 -15.10 0.17 -7.93
N GLY A 65 -15.12 0.74 -6.71
CA GLY A 65 -16.06 0.36 -5.65
C GLY A 65 -17.53 0.51 -6.06
N ALA A 66 -17.84 1.39 -7.02
CA ALA A 66 -19.21 1.58 -7.53
C ALA A 66 -19.79 0.32 -8.19
N ALA A 67 -18.94 -0.65 -8.56
CA ALA A 67 -19.37 -1.93 -9.11
C ALA A 67 -20.12 -2.81 -8.09
N SER A 68 -19.88 -2.65 -6.77
CA SER A 68 -20.57 -3.44 -5.73
C SER A 68 -21.93 -2.88 -5.33
N ASN A 69 -22.26 -1.63 -5.70
CA ASN A 69 -23.48 -0.95 -5.31
C ASN A 69 -24.75 -1.74 -5.68
N THR A 70 -24.80 -2.38 -6.84
CA THR A 70 -25.95 -3.21 -7.26
C THR A 70 -26.20 -4.35 -6.28
N THR A 71 -25.13 -4.99 -5.81
CA THR A 71 -25.18 -6.11 -4.86
C THR A 71 -25.62 -5.60 -3.49
N PHE A 72 -24.93 -4.60 -2.95
CA PHE A 72 -25.25 -4.08 -1.62
C PHE A 72 -26.61 -3.40 -1.55
N TYR A 73 -27.06 -2.71 -2.60
CA TYR A 73 -28.41 -2.16 -2.65
C TYR A 73 -29.48 -3.25 -2.49
N VAL A 74 -29.38 -4.35 -3.25
CA VAL A 74 -30.34 -5.46 -3.16
C VAL A 74 -30.29 -6.13 -1.79
N LEU A 75 -29.09 -6.38 -1.26
CA LEU A 75 -28.92 -7.00 0.06
C LEU A 75 -29.41 -6.09 1.20
N SER A 76 -29.24 -4.76 1.09
CA SER A 76 -29.77 -3.78 2.06
C SER A 76 -31.29 -3.85 2.15
N LYS A 77 -32.00 -4.08 1.03
CA LYS A 77 -33.46 -4.25 1.05
C LYS A 77 -33.86 -5.52 1.79
N LEU A 78 -33.11 -6.61 1.64
CA LEU A 78 -33.35 -7.83 2.40
C LEU A 78 -33.05 -7.66 3.90
N GLN A 79 -32.01 -6.92 4.27
CA GLN A 79 -31.73 -6.59 5.67
C GLN A 79 -32.83 -5.71 6.27
N SER A 80 -33.36 -4.75 5.50
CA SER A 80 -34.44 -3.85 5.95
C SER A 80 -35.76 -4.55 6.28
N THR A 81 -35.97 -5.81 5.85
CA THR A 81 -37.14 -6.61 6.27
C THR A 81 -36.97 -7.23 7.67
N GLY A 82 -35.90 -6.90 8.39
CA GLY A 82 -35.57 -7.48 9.69
C GLY A 82 -34.73 -8.76 9.61
N THR A 83 -34.23 -9.12 8.42
CA THR A 83 -33.35 -10.29 8.27
C THR A 83 -31.99 -10.00 8.89
N SER A 84 -31.54 -10.87 9.82
CA SER A 84 -30.23 -10.72 10.47
C SER A 84 -29.07 -10.69 9.45
N PRO A 85 -28.04 -9.83 9.65
CA PRO A 85 -26.80 -9.81 8.88
C PRO A 85 -26.20 -11.18 8.55
N VAL A 86 -26.20 -12.05 9.57
CA VAL A 86 -25.59 -13.39 9.53
C VAL A 86 -26.35 -14.28 8.53
N VAL A 87 -27.68 -14.19 8.53
CA VAL A 87 -28.55 -14.95 7.60
C VAL A 87 -28.39 -14.43 6.18
N VAL A 88 -28.31 -13.11 5.99
CA VAL A 88 -28.08 -12.51 4.67
C VAL A 88 -26.73 -12.97 4.10
N GLN A 89 -25.66 -12.94 4.90
CA GLN A 89 -24.35 -13.41 4.47
C GLN A 89 -24.34 -14.92 4.15
N ALA A 90 -25.01 -15.73 4.98
CA ALA A 90 -25.16 -17.17 4.74
C ALA A 90 -25.87 -17.47 3.41
N LEU A 91 -26.94 -16.72 3.09
CA LEU A 91 -27.65 -16.85 1.81
C LEU A 91 -26.77 -16.46 0.62
N VAL A 92 -25.93 -15.43 0.75
CA VAL A 92 -24.97 -15.04 -0.28
C VAL A 92 -23.95 -16.17 -0.49
N TYR A 93 -23.33 -16.69 0.58
CA TYR A 93 -22.34 -17.76 0.48
C TYR A 93 -22.94 -19.04 -0.10
N PHE A 94 -24.17 -19.39 0.28
CA PHE A 94 -24.93 -20.49 -0.32
C PHE A 94 -25.10 -20.30 -1.83
N SER A 95 -25.51 -19.10 -2.24
CA SER A 95 -25.74 -18.76 -3.65
C SER A 95 -24.44 -18.84 -4.46
N LEU A 96 -23.33 -18.31 -3.94
CA LEU A 96 -22.02 -18.35 -4.60
C LEU A 96 -21.49 -19.78 -4.75
N LEU A 97 -21.60 -20.60 -3.71
CA LEU A 97 -21.24 -22.03 -3.79
C LEU A 97 -22.10 -22.76 -4.82
N LEU A 98 -23.42 -22.60 -4.74
CA LEU A 98 -24.35 -23.27 -5.64
C LEU A 98 -24.07 -22.90 -7.11
N VAL A 99 -23.92 -21.61 -7.39
CA VAL A 99 -23.63 -21.09 -8.74
C VAL A 99 -22.29 -21.59 -9.25
N SER A 100 -21.22 -21.53 -8.45
CA SER A 100 -19.91 -22.05 -8.86
C SER A 100 -19.97 -23.55 -9.16
N GLY A 101 -20.53 -24.36 -8.26
CA GLY A 101 -20.61 -25.81 -8.41
C GLY A 101 -21.42 -26.24 -9.63
N ILE A 102 -22.61 -25.65 -9.83
CA ILE A 102 -23.45 -25.94 -11.01
C ILE A 102 -22.71 -25.51 -12.29
N SER A 103 -22.08 -24.35 -12.29
CA SER A 103 -21.39 -23.82 -13.47
C SER A 103 -20.23 -24.72 -13.88
N VAL A 104 -19.40 -25.16 -12.92
CA VAL A 104 -18.28 -26.09 -13.19
C VAL A 104 -18.77 -27.46 -13.64
N PHE A 105 -19.81 -28.01 -13.00
CA PHE A 105 -20.43 -29.26 -13.42
C PHE A 105 -20.90 -29.18 -14.88
N ARG A 106 -21.56 -28.07 -15.25
CA ARG A 106 -22.05 -27.83 -16.61
C ARG A 106 -20.91 -27.56 -17.60
N LEU A 107 -19.83 -26.89 -17.19
CA LEU A 107 -18.62 -26.75 -18.00
C LEU A 107 -18.02 -28.12 -18.32
N ALA A 108 -17.90 -29.02 -17.34
CA ALA A 108 -17.42 -30.39 -17.57
C ALA A 108 -18.27 -31.14 -18.60
N LYS A 109 -19.60 -31.05 -18.50
CA LYS A 109 -20.53 -31.63 -19.49
C LYS A 109 -20.45 -30.94 -20.86
N THR A 110 -20.09 -29.66 -20.91
CA THR A 110 -19.97 -28.90 -22.16
C THR A 110 -18.69 -29.23 -22.90
N PHE A 111 -17.55 -29.32 -22.19
CA PHE A 111 -16.28 -29.77 -22.77
C PHE A 111 -16.30 -31.27 -23.10
N PHE A 112 -16.96 -32.08 -22.27
CA PHE A 112 -16.98 -33.53 -22.39
C PHE A 112 -18.41 -34.08 -22.38
N PRO A 113 -19.16 -34.02 -23.51
CA PRO A 113 -20.58 -34.41 -23.55
C PRO A 113 -20.88 -35.83 -23.05
N ASN A 114 -19.93 -36.75 -23.26
CA ASN A 114 -20.06 -38.18 -22.91
C ASN A 114 -19.56 -38.52 -21.50
N ILE A 115 -19.08 -37.55 -20.71
CA ILE A 115 -18.67 -37.81 -19.34
C ILE A 115 -19.89 -38.19 -18.49
N ASP A 116 -19.77 -39.25 -17.67
CA ASP A 116 -20.86 -39.59 -16.74
C ASP A 116 -21.02 -38.47 -15.70
N ASP A 117 -22.26 -38.22 -15.28
CA ASP A 117 -22.59 -37.13 -14.36
C ASP A 117 -21.81 -37.24 -13.03
N LYS A 118 -21.54 -38.47 -12.57
CA LYS A 118 -20.74 -38.68 -11.36
C LYS A 118 -19.31 -38.16 -11.49
N PHE A 119 -18.68 -38.25 -12.67
CA PHE A 119 -17.34 -37.70 -12.86
C PHE A 119 -17.38 -36.21 -13.14
N ALA A 120 -18.42 -35.68 -13.80
CA ALA A 120 -18.64 -34.24 -13.89
C ALA A 120 -18.80 -33.58 -12.52
N LEU A 121 -19.42 -34.26 -11.56
CA LEU A 121 -19.49 -33.82 -10.16
C LEU A 121 -18.09 -33.67 -9.53
N LEU A 122 -17.12 -34.53 -9.87
CA LEU A 122 -15.77 -34.42 -9.33
C LEU A 122 -15.06 -33.11 -9.77
N ALA A 123 -15.37 -32.56 -10.94
CA ALA A 123 -14.84 -31.25 -11.34
C ALA A 123 -15.34 -30.14 -10.41
N ALA A 124 -16.64 -30.14 -10.08
CA ALA A 124 -17.22 -29.17 -9.15
C ALA A 124 -16.68 -29.35 -7.73
N LEU A 125 -16.56 -30.59 -7.25
CA LEU A 125 -16.02 -30.89 -5.93
C LEU A 125 -14.54 -30.50 -5.80
N PHE A 126 -13.71 -30.73 -6.82
CA PHE A 126 -12.31 -30.27 -6.80
C PHE A 126 -12.22 -28.75 -6.86
N TYR A 127 -13.09 -28.08 -7.63
CA TYR A 127 -13.13 -26.62 -7.67
C TYR A 127 -13.41 -26.02 -6.29
N TRP A 128 -14.37 -26.59 -5.54
CA TRP A 128 -14.62 -26.22 -4.15
C TRP A 128 -13.48 -26.63 -3.21
N PHE A 129 -13.02 -27.87 -3.31
CA PHE A 129 -12.11 -28.50 -2.36
C PHE A 129 -10.73 -28.74 -3.01
N ASN A 130 -9.87 -27.74 -2.85
CA ASN A 130 -8.45 -27.84 -3.16
C ASN A 130 -7.65 -26.82 -2.31
N PRO A 131 -6.32 -26.97 -2.20
CA PRO A 131 -5.48 -26.09 -1.37
C PRO A 131 -5.57 -24.61 -1.73
N PHE A 132 -5.74 -24.25 -3.00
CA PHE A 132 -5.88 -22.85 -3.43
C PHE A 132 -7.25 -22.28 -3.03
N SER A 133 -8.34 -23.03 -3.24
CA SER A 133 -9.68 -22.59 -2.82
C SER A 133 -9.78 -22.43 -1.31
N LEU A 134 -9.08 -23.28 -0.55
CA LEU A 134 -9.00 -23.22 0.90
C LEU A 134 -8.44 -21.88 1.37
N VAL A 135 -7.28 -21.48 0.84
CA VAL A 135 -6.57 -20.29 1.31
C VAL A 135 -7.06 -19.03 0.59
N ASN A 136 -7.01 -19.01 -0.74
CA ASN A 136 -7.21 -17.77 -1.51
C ASN A 136 -8.67 -17.49 -1.82
N ALA A 137 -9.45 -18.49 -2.26
CA ALA A 137 -10.82 -18.23 -2.72
C ALA A 137 -11.82 -18.03 -1.55
N ILE A 138 -11.67 -18.81 -0.48
CA ILE A 138 -12.63 -18.83 0.65
C ILE A 138 -11.96 -18.33 1.94
N GLY A 139 -10.82 -18.90 2.37
CA GLY A 139 -10.23 -18.67 3.68
C GLY A 139 -9.69 -17.25 3.94
N ARG A 140 -9.22 -16.55 2.89
CA ARG A 140 -8.77 -15.15 2.98
C ARG A 140 -9.88 -14.16 3.35
N ASN A 141 -11.15 -14.59 3.34
CA ASN A 141 -12.30 -13.75 3.66
C ASN A 141 -12.55 -12.53 2.76
N LEU A 142 -11.93 -12.43 1.59
CA LEU A 142 -12.25 -11.42 0.59
C LEU A 142 -13.57 -11.74 -0.15
N ASP A 143 -14.57 -10.87 -0.07
CA ASP A 143 -15.87 -11.13 -0.68
C ASP A 143 -15.87 -11.00 -2.20
N ASN A 144 -15.18 -10.00 -2.75
CA ASN A 144 -14.96 -9.88 -4.20
C ASN A 144 -14.32 -11.15 -4.82
N TYR A 145 -13.43 -11.84 -4.08
CA TYR A 145 -12.83 -13.11 -4.50
C TYR A 145 -13.85 -14.24 -4.54
N LYS A 146 -14.72 -14.35 -3.52
CA LYS A 146 -15.82 -15.35 -3.50
C LYS A 146 -16.83 -15.10 -4.62
N PHE A 147 -17.14 -13.83 -4.91
CA PHE A 147 -17.96 -13.46 -6.06
C PHE A 147 -17.29 -13.87 -7.37
N PHE A 148 -16.00 -13.60 -7.53
CA PHE A 148 -15.27 -13.99 -8.74
C PHE A 148 -15.15 -15.52 -8.91
N PHE A 149 -14.98 -16.25 -7.81
CA PHE A 149 -15.01 -17.71 -7.76
C PHE A 149 -16.33 -18.29 -8.30
N ALA A 150 -17.46 -17.60 -8.14
CA ALA A 150 -18.71 -17.98 -8.78
C ALA A 150 -18.85 -17.43 -10.21
N ALA A 151 -18.41 -16.19 -10.44
CA ALA A 151 -18.57 -15.47 -11.71
C ALA A 151 -17.77 -16.10 -12.86
N LEU A 152 -16.50 -16.45 -12.63
CA LEU A 152 -15.60 -16.97 -13.67
C LEU A 152 -16.16 -18.22 -14.37
N PRO A 153 -16.52 -19.32 -13.67
CA PRO A 153 -17.08 -20.49 -14.35
C PRO A 153 -18.46 -20.22 -14.96
N LEU A 154 -19.29 -19.38 -14.34
CA LEU A 154 -20.64 -19.05 -14.87
C LEU A 154 -20.55 -18.27 -16.19
N LEU A 155 -19.79 -17.20 -16.21
CA LEU A 155 -19.62 -16.35 -17.38
C LEU A 155 -18.90 -17.10 -18.51
N TRP A 156 -17.90 -17.92 -18.18
CA TRP A 156 -17.24 -18.78 -19.17
C TRP A 156 -18.18 -19.82 -19.77
N LEU A 157 -19.05 -20.43 -18.94
CA LEU A 157 -20.07 -21.36 -19.41
C LEU A 157 -21.04 -20.71 -20.39
N ILE A 158 -21.60 -19.55 -20.03
CA ILE A 158 -22.53 -18.81 -20.88
C ILE A 158 -21.87 -18.49 -22.23
N TYR A 159 -20.62 -18.01 -22.20
CA TYR A 159 -19.85 -17.68 -23.39
C TYR A 159 -19.64 -18.90 -24.30
N ILE A 160 -19.17 -20.03 -23.76
CA ILE A 160 -18.95 -21.27 -24.51
C ILE A 160 -20.26 -21.83 -25.07
N LEU A 161 -21.36 -21.78 -24.31
CA LEU A 161 -22.67 -22.23 -24.79
C LEU A 161 -23.12 -21.42 -26.02
N GLY A 162 -22.87 -20.12 -26.03
CA GLY A 162 -23.14 -19.26 -27.18
C GLY A 162 -22.29 -19.58 -28.39
N LEU A 163 -20.98 -19.83 -28.21
CA LEU A 163 -20.09 -20.28 -29.28
C LEU A 163 -20.51 -21.63 -29.86
N ASN A 164 -20.89 -22.59 -29.01
CA ASN A 164 -21.29 -23.93 -29.41
C ASN A 164 -22.65 -23.95 -30.12
N LYS A 165 -23.64 -23.23 -29.59
CA LYS A 165 -25.00 -23.15 -30.15
C LYS A 165 -25.12 -22.14 -31.29
N ARG A 166 -24.14 -21.24 -31.44
CA ARG A 166 -24.09 -20.13 -32.39
C ARG A 166 -25.27 -19.16 -32.27
N LYS A 167 -25.52 -18.71 -31.04
CA LYS A 167 -26.66 -17.82 -30.73
C LYS A 167 -26.18 -16.60 -29.96
N TYR A 168 -26.43 -15.42 -30.52
CA TYR A 168 -26.11 -14.13 -29.88
C TYR A 168 -26.89 -13.88 -28.58
N VAL A 169 -28.00 -14.58 -28.34
CA VAL A 169 -28.74 -14.56 -27.07
C VAL A 169 -27.81 -14.82 -25.87
N TYR A 170 -26.80 -15.66 -26.03
CA TYR A 170 -25.84 -15.94 -24.96
C TYR A 170 -24.82 -14.81 -24.74
N ALA A 171 -24.51 -14.00 -25.76
CA ALA A 171 -23.68 -12.80 -25.59
C ALA A 171 -24.43 -11.73 -24.78
N LEU A 172 -25.72 -11.55 -25.06
CA LEU A 172 -26.60 -10.67 -24.29
C LEU A 172 -26.80 -11.19 -22.85
N LEU A 173 -27.02 -12.50 -22.70
CA LEU A 173 -27.11 -13.11 -21.37
C LEU A 173 -25.80 -12.97 -20.58
N PHE A 174 -24.64 -13.07 -21.23
CA PHE A 174 -23.34 -12.84 -20.61
C PHE A 174 -23.24 -11.42 -20.04
N ALA A 175 -23.65 -10.41 -20.81
CA ALA A 175 -23.68 -9.02 -20.39
C ALA A 175 -24.63 -8.81 -19.20
N LEU A 176 -25.89 -9.27 -19.28
CA LEU A 176 -26.85 -9.17 -18.17
C LEU A 176 -26.35 -9.86 -16.88
N VAL A 177 -25.81 -11.08 -16.99
CA VAL A 177 -25.30 -11.81 -15.82
C VAL A 177 -24.08 -11.12 -15.22
N SER A 178 -23.24 -10.48 -16.04
CA SER A 178 -22.07 -9.74 -15.56
C SER A 178 -22.44 -8.59 -14.62
N CYS A 179 -23.61 -7.96 -14.80
CA CYS A 179 -24.14 -6.94 -13.91
C CYS A 179 -24.47 -7.47 -12.51
N LEU A 180 -24.94 -8.71 -12.42
CA LEU A 180 -25.33 -9.33 -11.14
C LEU A 180 -24.10 -9.75 -10.31
N VAL A 181 -22.99 -10.06 -10.98
CA VAL A 181 -21.73 -10.45 -10.35
C VAL A 181 -20.70 -9.32 -10.36
N SER A 182 -21.15 -8.07 -10.57
CA SER A 182 -20.27 -6.91 -10.74
C SER A 182 -19.40 -6.62 -9.53
N TYR A 183 -19.79 -7.08 -8.34
CA TYR A 183 -18.93 -7.03 -7.14
C TYR A 183 -17.59 -7.77 -7.36
N SER A 184 -17.53 -8.79 -8.23
CA SER A 184 -16.24 -9.42 -8.61
C SER A 184 -15.25 -8.40 -9.19
N PHE A 185 -15.75 -7.40 -9.91
CA PHE A 185 -14.96 -6.45 -10.70
C PHE A 185 -14.56 -5.19 -9.94
N THR A 186 -14.92 -5.06 -8.64
CA THR A 186 -14.25 -4.07 -7.77
C THR A 186 -12.75 -4.34 -7.69
N PHE A 187 -12.34 -5.58 -7.96
CA PHE A 187 -10.97 -6.01 -8.11
C PHE A 187 -10.59 -6.10 -9.59
N ILE A 188 -9.89 -5.09 -10.11
CA ILE A 188 -9.52 -5.00 -11.54
C ILE A 188 -8.80 -6.24 -12.10
N PRO A 189 -7.92 -6.97 -11.38
CA PRO A 189 -7.32 -8.20 -11.89
C PRO A 189 -8.34 -9.29 -12.27
N SER A 190 -9.50 -9.34 -11.60
CA SER A 190 -10.56 -10.31 -11.93
C SER A 190 -11.20 -10.02 -13.29
N LEU A 191 -11.37 -8.74 -13.62
CA LEU A 191 -11.87 -8.27 -14.92
C LEU A 191 -10.91 -8.66 -16.04
N LEU A 192 -9.62 -8.38 -15.83
CA LEU A 192 -8.56 -8.73 -16.79
C LEU A 192 -8.48 -10.25 -16.99
N LEU A 193 -8.55 -11.04 -15.91
CA LEU A 193 -8.51 -12.50 -16.00
C LEU A 193 -9.75 -13.09 -16.70
N LEU A 194 -10.93 -12.53 -16.46
CA LEU A 194 -12.14 -12.92 -17.19
C LEU A 194 -11.95 -12.68 -18.69
N TRP A 195 -11.60 -11.45 -19.09
CA TRP A 195 -11.43 -11.12 -20.51
C TRP A 195 -10.28 -11.88 -21.17
N PHE A 196 -9.21 -12.15 -20.44
CA PHE A 196 -8.14 -13.05 -20.88
C PHE A 196 -8.67 -14.46 -21.17
N THR A 197 -9.50 -15.01 -20.30
CA THR A 197 -10.14 -16.33 -20.49
C THR A 197 -11.06 -16.34 -21.72
N ILE A 198 -11.87 -15.30 -21.89
CA ILE A 198 -12.78 -15.15 -23.03
C ILE A 198 -12.01 -14.98 -24.36
N PHE A 199 -10.94 -14.19 -24.34
CA PHE A 199 -10.06 -13.99 -25.48
C PHE A 199 -9.38 -15.30 -25.90
N LEU A 200 -8.73 -16.01 -24.97
CA LEU A 200 -8.09 -17.31 -25.23
C LEU A 200 -9.09 -18.33 -25.78
N THR A 201 -10.31 -18.35 -25.25
CA THR A 201 -11.39 -19.22 -25.74
C THR A 201 -11.73 -18.89 -27.19
N THR A 202 -11.86 -17.61 -27.53
CA THR A 202 -12.19 -17.17 -28.89
C THR A 202 -11.07 -17.52 -29.87
N VAL A 203 -9.82 -17.21 -29.51
CA VAL A 203 -8.62 -17.57 -30.29
C VAL A 203 -8.61 -19.07 -30.57
N PHE A 204 -8.84 -19.90 -29.55
CA PHE A 204 -8.89 -21.35 -29.74
C PHE A 204 -9.98 -21.78 -30.73
N TYR A 205 -11.20 -21.24 -30.65
CA TYR A 205 -12.28 -21.57 -31.58
C TYR A 205 -11.97 -21.08 -33.01
N VAL A 206 -11.31 -19.94 -33.18
CA VAL A 206 -10.89 -19.44 -34.50
C VAL A 206 -9.92 -20.40 -35.18
N PHE A 207 -8.90 -20.89 -34.47
CA PHE A 207 -7.85 -21.72 -35.07
C PHE A 207 -8.19 -23.21 -35.11
N PHE A 208 -8.93 -23.74 -34.12
CA PHE A 208 -9.11 -25.18 -33.93
C PHE A 208 -10.55 -25.67 -34.09
N SER A 209 -11.51 -24.80 -34.42
CA SER A 209 -12.88 -25.23 -34.70
C SER A 209 -12.93 -26.13 -35.94
N PRO A 210 -13.67 -27.26 -35.90
CA PRO A 210 -13.82 -28.16 -37.06
C PRO A 210 -14.62 -27.53 -38.21
N GLN A 211 -15.20 -26.35 -38.02
CA GLN A 211 -16.13 -25.73 -38.94
C GLN A 211 -15.43 -24.57 -39.67
N LYS A 212 -14.78 -24.88 -40.80
CA LYS A 212 -14.07 -23.90 -41.64
C LYS A 212 -14.99 -22.75 -42.11
N GLY A 213 -14.45 -21.54 -42.21
CA GLY A 213 -15.17 -20.35 -42.73
C GLY A 213 -16.03 -19.58 -41.73
N ARG A 214 -15.87 -19.83 -40.42
CA ARG A 214 -16.72 -19.22 -39.36
C ARG A 214 -16.00 -18.26 -38.41
N THR A 215 -14.77 -17.89 -38.74
CA THR A 215 -13.96 -16.92 -38.00
C THR A 215 -14.73 -15.62 -37.72
N THR A 216 -15.47 -15.12 -38.71
CA THR A 216 -16.29 -13.91 -38.58
C THR A 216 -17.31 -14.01 -37.45
N PHE A 217 -18.02 -15.14 -37.33
CA PHE A 217 -18.99 -15.32 -36.23
C PHE A 217 -18.31 -15.26 -34.86
N TYR A 218 -17.16 -15.91 -34.69
CA TYR A 218 -16.44 -15.93 -33.41
C TYR A 218 -15.93 -14.54 -33.01
N ILE A 219 -15.38 -13.79 -33.97
CA ILE A 219 -14.91 -12.42 -33.74
C ILE A 219 -16.09 -11.50 -33.43
N VAL A 220 -17.17 -11.55 -34.22
CA VAL A 220 -18.37 -10.74 -33.97
C VAL A 220 -19.00 -11.10 -32.63
N TYR A 221 -19.04 -12.39 -32.25
CA TYR A 221 -19.55 -12.82 -30.95
C TYR A 221 -18.72 -12.27 -29.78
N LEU A 222 -17.39 -12.25 -29.90
CA LEU A 222 -16.50 -11.60 -28.94
C LEU A 222 -16.81 -10.11 -28.83
N ILE A 223 -16.89 -9.40 -29.96
CA ILE A 223 -17.19 -7.96 -29.99
C ILE A 223 -18.57 -7.67 -29.39
N THR A 224 -19.60 -8.45 -29.75
CA THR A 224 -20.95 -8.29 -29.17
C THR A 224 -20.94 -8.51 -27.67
N SER A 225 -20.21 -9.51 -27.17
CA SER A 225 -20.10 -9.77 -25.73
C SER A 225 -19.34 -8.64 -25.02
N LEU A 226 -18.31 -8.08 -25.64
CA LEU A 226 -17.53 -6.95 -25.13
C LEU A 226 -18.39 -5.69 -25.06
N VAL A 227 -19.03 -5.32 -26.16
CA VAL A 227 -19.90 -4.13 -26.24
C VAL A 227 -21.07 -4.24 -25.27
N GLY A 228 -21.75 -5.40 -25.21
CA GLY A 228 -22.83 -5.63 -24.24
C GLY A 228 -22.35 -5.52 -22.81
N PHE A 229 -21.21 -6.13 -22.47
CA PHE A 229 -20.61 -6.01 -21.13
C PHE A 229 -20.36 -4.55 -20.76
N PHE A 230 -19.69 -3.78 -21.63
CA PHE A 230 -19.38 -2.38 -21.37
C PHE A 230 -20.63 -1.51 -21.26
N ALA A 231 -21.63 -1.74 -22.11
CA ALA A 231 -22.89 -0.98 -22.10
C ALA A 231 -23.70 -1.24 -20.83
N VAL A 232 -23.87 -2.52 -20.45
CA VAL A 232 -24.55 -2.89 -19.21
C VAL A 232 -23.79 -2.39 -17.99
N ASN A 233 -22.45 -2.49 -17.96
CA ASN A 233 -21.61 -2.11 -16.81
C ASN A 233 -21.13 -0.65 -16.80
N TYR A 234 -21.67 0.19 -17.69
CA TYR A 234 -21.18 1.55 -17.89
C TYR A 234 -21.21 2.43 -16.62
N TRP A 235 -22.15 2.20 -15.69
CA TRP A 235 -22.27 2.97 -14.45
C TRP A 235 -21.00 2.98 -13.58
N TRP A 236 -20.28 1.86 -13.45
CA TRP A 236 -19.04 1.81 -12.67
C TRP A 236 -17.80 1.92 -13.54
N ILE A 237 -17.86 1.45 -14.79
CA ILE A 237 -16.74 1.58 -15.73
C ILE A 237 -16.43 3.05 -15.99
N SER A 238 -17.47 3.89 -16.14
CA SER A 238 -17.30 5.34 -16.27
C SER A 238 -16.62 5.98 -15.06
N GLN A 239 -16.83 5.45 -13.84
CA GLN A 239 -16.14 5.93 -12.63
C GLN A 239 -14.67 5.52 -12.61
N VAL A 240 -14.34 4.32 -13.07
CA VAL A 240 -12.93 3.89 -13.23
C VAL A 240 -12.22 4.82 -14.20
N PHE A 241 -12.81 5.11 -15.36
CA PHE A 241 -12.21 6.07 -16.31
C PHE A 241 -12.09 7.48 -15.74
N SER A 242 -13.12 7.98 -15.04
CA SER A 242 -13.08 9.28 -14.39
C SER A 242 -11.99 9.37 -13.32
N PHE A 243 -11.69 8.26 -12.63
CA PHE A 243 -10.61 8.21 -11.65
C PHE A 243 -9.24 8.14 -12.32
N LEU A 244 -9.07 7.31 -13.35
CA LEU A 244 -7.81 7.16 -14.10
C LEU A 244 -7.34 8.48 -14.76
N THR A 245 -8.25 9.41 -15.06
CA THR A 245 -7.90 10.72 -15.62
C THR A 245 -7.81 11.83 -14.55
N SER A 246 -7.88 11.47 -13.27
CA SER A 246 -7.81 12.45 -12.16
C SER A 246 -6.37 12.66 -11.69
N ALA A 247 -6.05 13.88 -11.24
CA ALA A 247 -4.76 14.20 -10.62
C ALA A 247 -4.47 13.31 -9.40
N ALA A 248 -5.52 12.91 -8.65
CA ALA A 248 -5.38 11.97 -7.54
C ALA A 248 -4.82 10.60 -7.98
N PHE A 249 -5.24 10.09 -9.13
CA PHE A 249 -4.66 8.85 -9.68
C PHE A 249 -3.23 9.04 -10.14
N GLU A 250 -2.89 10.17 -10.76
CA GLU A 250 -1.52 10.49 -11.17
C GLU A 250 -0.57 10.50 -9.97
N THR A 251 -0.93 11.19 -8.89
CA THR A 251 -0.18 11.20 -7.62
C THR A 251 -0.11 9.80 -6.99
N SER A 252 -1.21 9.04 -6.99
CA SER A 252 -1.18 7.66 -6.49
C SER A 252 -0.29 6.74 -7.35
N ALA A 253 -0.29 6.93 -8.67
CA ALA A 253 0.49 6.14 -9.60
C ALA A 253 1.99 6.45 -9.46
N SER A 254 2.37 7.72 -9.34
CA SER A 254 3.77 8.11 -9.11
C SER A 254 4.30 7.60 -7.77
N ASN A 255 3.52 7.77 -6.71
CA ASN A 255 4.00 7.51 -5.34
C ASN A 255 3.93 6.02 -4.97
N PHE A 256 2.94 5.28 -5.48
CA PHE A 256 2.68 3.89 -5.05
C PHE A 256 2.75 2.85 -6.17
N PHE A 257 2.76 3.25 -7.45
CA PHE A 257 2.95 2.37 -8.60
C PHE A 257 4.25 2.66 -9.34
N ASN A 258 5.34 2.85 -8.60
CA ASN A 258 6.69 2.88 -9.18
C ASN A 258 7.09 1.47 -9.68
N ASP A 259 7.54 1.38 -10.94
CA ASP A 259 7.99 0.16 -11.60
C ASP A 259 8.99 -0.63 -10.75
N LYS A 260 9.92 0.06 -10.06
CA LYS A 260 10.91 -0.57 -9.18
C LYS A 260 10.26 -1.25 -7.96
N GLY A 261 9.36 -0.56 -7.25
CA GLY A 261 8.68 -1.10 -6.06
C GLY A 261 7.72 -2.25 -6.38
N ASN A 262 6.98 -2.13 -7.49
CA ASN A 262 6.11 -3.21 -7.97
C ASN A 262 6.92 -4.43 -8.45
N LEU A 263 8.06 -4.21 -9.09
CA LEU A 263 8.99 -5.28 -9.47
C LEU A 263 9.62 -5.96 -8.25
N ALA A 264 10.03 -5.19 -7.24
CA ALA A 264 10.55 -5.72 -5.98
C ALA A 264 9.51 -6.61 -5.29
N THR A 265 8.26 -6.13 -5.21
CA THR A 265 7.12 -6.90 -4.67
C THR A 265 6.88 -8.18 -5.48
N LEU A 266 6.85 -8.07 -6.82
CA LEU A 266 6.71 -9.22 -7.71
C LEU A 266 7.82 -10.24 -7.47
N THR A 267 9.06 -9.78 -7.33
CA THR A 267 10.24 -10.63 -7.12
C THR A 267 10.17 -11.35 -5.78
N ALA A 268 9.85 -10.63 -4.70
CA ALA A 268 9.70 -11.19 -3.37
C ALA A 268 8.59 -12.24 -3.31
N LEU A 269 7.43 -11.95 -3.91
CA LEU A 269 6.31 -12.89 -3.95
C LEU A 269 6.58 -14.07 -4.89
N SER A 270 7.26 -13.87 -6.02
CA SER A 270 7.65 -14.96 -6.92
C SER A 270 8.62 -15.93 -6.24
N LYS A 271 9.52 -15.44 -5.39
CA LYS A 271 10.42 -16.29 -4.60
C LYS A 271 9.68 -17.13 -3.55
N ARG A 272 8.53 -16.69 -3.02
CA ARG A 272 7.77 -17.39 -1.96
C ARG A 272 6.60 -18.23 -2.49
N LEU A 273 5.87 -17.71 -3.46
CA LEU A 273 4.64 -18.29 -4.04
C LEU A 273 4.87 -18.88 -5.43
N GLY A 274 5.93 -18.48 -6.14
CA GLY A 274 6.19 -18.89 -7.52
C GLY A 274 6.80 -20.28 -7.67
N PHE A 275 7.05 -21.03 -6.59
CA PHE A 275 7.65 -22.36 -6.68
C PHE A 275 6.81 -23.31 -7.52
N PHE A 276 7.40 -23.81 -8.62
CA PHE A 276 6.72 -24.67 -9.58
C PHE A 276 6.08 -25.90 -8.94
N VAL A 277 6.76 -26.52 -7.97
CA VAL A 277 6.26 -27.69 -7.24
C VAL A 277 4.99 -27.37 -6.43
N ASN A 278 4.97 -26.22 -5.75
CA ASN A 278 3.82 -25.78 -4.97
C ASN A 278 2.65 -25.39 -5.89
N ASN A 279 2.94 -24.73 -7.01
CA ASN A 279 1.94 -24.38 -8.01
C ASN A 279 1.25 -25.61 -8.63
N LEU A 280 2.00 -26.68 -8.88
CA LEU A 280 1.42 -27.96 -9.34
C LEU A 280 0.52 -28.63 -8.30
N ARG A 281 0.74 -28.35 -7.01
CA ARG A 281 -0.07 -28.82 -5.88
C ARG A 281 -1.14 -27.81 -5.46
N LEU A 282 -1.19 -26.64 -6.11
CA LEU A 282 -2.06 -25.51 -5.79
C LEU A 282 -1.84 -24.94 -4.38
N MET A 283 -0.65 -25.13 -3.80
CA MET A 283 -0.36 -24.76 -2.42
C MET A 283 0.14 -23.33 -2.27
N HIS A 284 -0.45 -22.62 -1.32
CA HIS A 284 0.06 -21.33 -0.86
C HIS A 284 1.24 -21.55 0.10
N GLY A 285 2.48 -21.58 -0.42
CA GLY A 285 3.70 -21.97 0.31
C GLY A 285 3.78 -21.48 1.76
N PRO A 286 3.80 -20.16 2.01
CA PRO A 286 3.90 -19.59 3.36
C PRO A 286 2.83 -20.12 4.34
N TYR A 287 1.59 -20.25 3.89
CA TYR A 287 0.46 -20.67 4.74
C TYR A 287 0.62 -22.10 5.28
N TYR A 288 1.29 -22.98 4.52
CA TYR A 288 1.46 -24.38 4.91
C TYR A 288 2.81 -24.68 5.55
N TYR A 289 3.87 -23.94 5.18
CA TYR A 289 5.24 -24.22 5.62
C TYR A 289 5.73 -23.34 6.76
N GLU A 290 5.22 -22.12 6.88
CA GLU A 290 5.66 -21.15 7.89
C GLU A 290 4.70 -21.08 9.09
N ALA A 291 3.58 -21.81 9.05
CA ALA A 291 2.61 -21.81 10.13
C ALA A 291 3.15 -22.51 11.40
N PRO A 292 2.72 -22.09 12.61
CA PRO A 292 3.16 -22.68 13.88
C PRO A 292 3.00 -24.20 13.93
N ASN A 293 3.89 -24.88 14.67
CA ASN A 293 4.02 -26.34 14.73
C ASN A 293 2.72 -27.12 15.10
N TRP A 294 1.71 -26.44 15.67
CA TRP A 294 0.45 -27.02 16.16
C TRP A 294 -0.75 -26.77 15.22
N ASN A 295 -0.53 -26.30 13.99
CA ASN A 295 -1.59 -25.99 13.03
C ASN A 295 -2.13 -27.26 12.30
N TRP A 296 -3.45 -27.36 12.12
CA TRP A 296 -4.12 -28.44 11.37
C TRP A 296 -3.66 -28.50 9.90
N THR A 297 -3.10 -27.41 9.37
CA THR A 297 -2.52 -27.34 8.01
C THR A 297 -1.36 -28.31 7.80
N ARG A 298 -0.71 -28.77 8.88
CA ARG A 298 0.40 -29.74 8.84
C ARG A 298 -0.01 -31.11 8.28
N ILE A 299 -1.31 -31.43 8.29
CA ILE A 299 -1.86 -32.62 7.63
C ILE A 299 -1.55 -32.62 6.12
N TYR A 300 -1.35 -31.46 5.49
CA TYR A 300 -1.05 -31.33 4.06
C TYR A 300 0.46 -31.37 3.74
N THR A 301 1.32 -31.36 4.76
CA THR A 301 2.78 -31.37 4.58
C THR A 301 3.42 -32.73 4.88
N ILE A 302 2.68 -33.66 5.49
CA ILE A 302 3.17 -35.04 5.69
C ILE A 302 3.30 -35.81 4.37
N LEU A 303 4.27 -36.72 4.30
CA LEU A 303 4.59 -37.48 3.09
C LEU A 303 3.37 -38.16 2.42
N PRO A 304 2.44 -38.82 3.14
CA PRO A 304 1.25 -39.41 2.51
C PRO A 304 0.35 -38.39 1.81
N ALA A 305 0.17 -37.21 2.40
CA ALA A 305 -0.61 -36.12 1.83
C ALA A 305 0.07 -35.54 0.59
N VAL A 306 1.38 -35.32 0.66
CA VAL A 306 2.20 -34.87 -0.49
C VAL A 306 2.08 -35.85 -1.65
N ILE A 307 2.18 -37.17 -1.39
CA ILE A 307 2.01 -38.21 -2.43
C ILE A 307 0.61 -38.15 -3.04
N LEU A 308 -0.43 -37.97 -2.21
CA LEU A 308 -1.81 -37.89 -2.67
C LEU A 308 -2.05 -36.66 -3.57
N GLU A 309 -1.51 -35.50 -3.19
CA GLU A 309 -1.59 -34.27 -3.99
C GLU A 309 -0.85 -34.41 -5.33
N PHE A 310 0.37 -34.94 -5.32
CA PHE A 310 1.08 -35.24 -6.57
C PHE A 310 0.35 -36.27 -7.42
N THR A 311 -0.34 -37.24 -6.82
CA THR A 311 -1.16 -38.20 -7.59
C THR A 311 -2.25 -37.48 -8.38
N VAL A 312 -2.88 -36.46 -7.79
CA VAL A 312 -3.87 -35.62 -8.47
C VAL A 312 -3.25 -34.85 -9.64
N SER A 313 -2.09 -34.23 -9.44
CA SER A 313 -1.35 -33.53 -10.51
C SER A 313 -0.86 -34.48 -11.61
N LEU A 314 -0.40 -35.69 -11.25
CA LEU A 314 0.01 -36.73 -12.19
C LEU A 314 -1.16 -37.23 -13.05
N ILE A 315 -2.37 -37.30 -12.51
CA ILE A 315 -3.57 -37.63 -13.30
C ILE A 315 -3.83 -36.53 -14.33
N VAL A 316 -3.69 -35.25 -13.97
CA VAL A 316 -3.85 -34.12 -14.89
C VAL A 316 -2.78 -34.14 -15.98
N LEU A 317 -1.50 -34.23 -15.61
CA LEU A 317 -0.39 -34.30 -16.56
C LEU A 317 -0.49 -35.53 -17.47
N GLY A 318 -0.84 -36.69 -16.91
CA GLY A 318 -1.08 -37.91 -17.66
C GLY A 318 -2.27 -37.79 -18.63
N THR A 319 -3.31 -37.05 -18.25
CA THR A 319 -4.45 -36.73 -19.12
C THR A 319 -4.03 -35.86 -20.29
N ILE A 320 -3.29 -34.78 -20.02
CA ILE A 320 -2.74 -33.89 -21.04
C ILE A 320 -1.88 -34.70 -22.01
N PHE A 321 -0.90 -35.47 -21.50
CA PHE A 321 0.04 -36.22 -22.33
C PHE A 321 -0.66 -37.28 -23.19
N LYS A 322 -1.53 -38.09 -22.59
CA LYS A 322 -2.21 -39.20 -23.28
C LYS A 322 -3.26 -38.71 -24.29
N PHE A 323 -3.96 -37.62 -23.99
CA PHE A 323 -5.05 -37.10 -24.80
C PHE A 323 -4.74 -35.77 -25.49
N ARG A 324 -3.47 -35.41 -25.68
CA ARG A 324 -3.00 -34.19 -26.36
C ARG A 324 -3.58 -33.94 -27.76
N ARG A 325 -4.09 -34.98 -28.43
CA ARG A 325 -4.76 -34.89 -29.74
C ARG A 325 -6.26 -34.56 -29.65
N ASN A 326 -6.88 -34.74 -28.48
CA ASN A 326 -8.26 -34.32 -28.25
C ASN A 326 -8.28 -32.78 -28.15
N ARG A 327 -9.09 -32.13 -29.00
CA ARG A 327 -9.13 -30.67 -29.10
C ARG A 327 -9.49 -29.98 -27.78
N GLN A 328 -10.45 -30.51 -27.04
CA GLN A 328 -10.86 -29.93 -25.77
C GLN A 328 -9.77 -30.07 -24.71
N ILE A 329 -9.07 -31.21 -24.71
CA ILE A 329 -7.90 -31.41 -23.84
C ILE A 329 -6.74 -30.52 -24.26
N LEU A 330 -6.50 -30.35 -25.56
CA LEU A 330 -5.47 -29.45 -26.07
C LEU A 330 -5.72 -28.01 -25.61
N PHE A 331 -6.95 -27.51 -25.74
CA PHE A 331 -7.33 -26.19 -25.24
C PHE A 331 -7.09 -26.04 -23.74
N LEU A 332 -7.66 -26.94 -22.94
CA LEU A 332 -7.51 -26.91 -21.49
C LEU A 332 -6.04 -27.07 -21.08
N ALA A 333 -5.25 -27.89 -21.78
CA ALA A 333 -3.82 -28.01 -21.58
C ALA A 333 -3.08 -26.70 -21.90
N SER A 334 -3.44 -26.01 -22.98
CA SER A 334 -2.87 -24.70 -23.31
C SER A 334 -3.16 -23.67 -22.23
N VAL A 335 -4.42 -23.58 -21.77
CA VAL A 335 -4.78 -22.66 -20.69
C VAL A 335 -4.04 -23.06 -19.40
N PHE A 336 -4.01 -24.35 -19.05
CA PHE A 336 -3.27 -24.85 -17.89
C PHE A 336 -1.78 -24.44 -17.92
N THR A 337 -1.10 -24.68 -19.04
CA THR A 337 0.32 -24.36 -19.19
C THR A 337 0.59 -22.86 -19.16
N ILE A 338 -0.20 -22.04 -19.87
CA ILE A 338 -0.05 -20.58 -19.87
C ILE A 338 -0.28 -20.04 -18.46
N THR A 339 -1.35 -20.49 -17.80
CA THR A 339 -1.71 -20.05 -16.45
C THR A 339 -0.58 -20.44 -15.48
N LEU A 340 -0.12 -21.69 -15.51
CA LEU A 340 0.97 -22.18 -14.66
C LEU A 340 2.28 -21.40 -14.87
N PHE A 341 2.58 -21.00 -16.11
CA PHE A 341 3.72 -20.14 -16.43
C PHE A 341 3.58 -18.75 -15.79
N LEU A 342 2.41 -18.11 -15.91
CA LEU A 342 2.17 -16.78 -15.36
C LEU A 342 2.17 -16.77 -13.81
N LEU A 343 1.65 -17.82 -13.16
CA LEU A 343 1.60 -17.92 -11.68
C LEU A 343 2.98 -17.87 -11.02
N LYS A 344 4.01 -18.33 -11.72
CA LYS A 344 5.39 -18.36 -11.23
C LYS A 344 5.99 -16.94 -11.13
N GLY A 345 5.40 -15.95 -11.80
CA GLY A 345 5.95 -14.60 -11.90
C GLY A 345 7.34 -14.59 -12.53
N ASN A 346 8.27 -13.85 -11.94
CA ASN A 346 9.64 -13.75 -12.45
C ASN A 346 10.61 -14.81 -11.88
N GLY A 347 10.12 -15.86 -11.20
CA GLY A 347 10.96 -17.01 -10.81
C GLY A 347 11.54 -17.77 -12.02
N GLU A 348 12.31 -18.83 -11.85
CA GLU A 348 12.82 -19.66 -12.98
C GLU A 348 11.90 -20.84 -13.33
N PRO A 349 11.80 -21.29 -14.61
CA PRO A 349 12.52 -20.85 -15.82
C PRO A 349 11.72 -19.87 -16.70
N PHE A 350 12.40 -18.97 -17.45
CA PHE A 350 11.80 -17.92 -18.30
C PHE A 350 11.05 -16.82 -17.52
N GLY A 351 11.49 -16.50 -16.30
CA GLY A 351 10.90 -15.42 -15.50
C GLY A 351 11.15 -14.04 -16.10
N GLU A 352 12.25 -13.91 -16.83
CA GLU A 352 12.70 -12.69 -17.52
C GLU A 352 11.67 -12.23 -18.57
N LEU A 353 10.98 -13.17 -19.22
CA LEU A 353 9.92 -12.83 -20.16
C LEU A 353 8.70 -12.21 -19.46
N PHE A 354 8.32 -12.74 -18.30
CA PHE A 354 7.24 -12.17 -17.51
C PHE A 354 7.62 -10.77 -17.01
N GLN A 355 8.84 -10.63 -16.48
CA GLN A 355 9.39 -9.36 -16.03
C GLN A 355 9.43 -8.31 -17.16
N PHE A 356 9.95 -8.67 -18.33
CA PHE A 356 9.99 -7.78 -19.51
C PHE A 356 8.61 -7.22 -19.89
N VAL A 357 7.58 -8.06 -19.83
CA VAL A 357 6.20 -7.65 -20.12
C VAL A 357 5.63 -6.81 -18.97
N PHE A 358 5.92 -7.19 -17.72
CA PHE A 358 5.46 -6.50 -16.52
C PHE A 358 5.98 -5.06 -16.42
N GLU A 359 7.26 -4.83 -16.71
CA GLU A 359 7.90 -3.51 -16.69
C GLU A 359 7.38 -2.61 -17.82
N ARG A 360 7.03 -3.17 -18.99
CA ARG A 360 6.61 -2.37 -20.16
C ARG A 360 5.15 -1.97 -20.17
N PHE A 361 4.30 -2.72 -19.47
CA PHE A 361 2.85 -2.51 -19.52
C PHE A 361 2.30 -2.27 -18.10
N ILE A 362 2.08 -1.00 -17.77
CA ILE A 362 1.61 -0.56 -16.44
C ILE A 362 0.35 -1.29 -15.97
N PHE A 363 -0.61 -1.57 -16.86
CA PHE A 363 -1.84 -2.28 -16.52
C PHE A 363 -1.62 -3.76 -16.16
N LEU A 364 -0.45 -4.35 -16.48
CA LEU A 364 -0.07 -5.69 -16.03
C LEU A 364 0.62 -5.69 -14.67
N GLN A 365 1.06 -4.52 -14.17
CA GLN A 365 1.64 -4.42 -12.83
C GLN A 365 0.65 -4.73 -11.71
N VAL A 366 -0.65 -4.60 -11.99
CA VAL A 366 -1.71 -5.10 -11.12
C VAL A 366 -1.60 -6.60 -10.84
N PHE A 367 -0.78 -7.36 -11.59
CA PHE A 367 -0.45 -8.76 -11.33
C PHE A 367 0.85 -8.96 -10.53
N ARG A 368 1.28 -7.98 -9.72
CA ARG A 368 2.45 -8.13 -8.80
C ARG A 368 2.37 -9.33 -7.83
N ASN A 369 1.18 -9.89 -7.63
CA ASN A 369 0.96 -11.18 -6.97
C ASN A 369 0.22 -12.13 -7.94
N PRO A 370 0.94 -12.80 -8.86
CA PRO A 370 0.30 -13.57 -9.91
C PRO A 370 -0.35 -14.85 -9.38
N PHE A 371 0.19 -15.47 -8.32
CA PHE A 371 -0.36 -16.68 -7.71
C PHE A 371 -1.82 -16.48 -7.30
N GLU A 372 -2.08 -15.48 -6.45
CA GLU A 372 -3.42 -15.23 -5.91
C GLU A 372 -4.41 -14.74 -6.97
N LYS A 373 -3.93 -13.99 -7.97
CA LYS A 373 -4.79 -13.35 -8.96
C LYS A 373 -5.13 -14.29 -10.11
N ILE A 374 -4.13 -14.96 -10.68
CA ILE A 374 -4.28 -15.80 -11.88
C ILE A 374 -4.70 -17.23 -11.50
N GLY A 375 -4.43 -17.67 -10.26
CA GLY A 375 -4.71 -19.03 -9.79
C GLY A 375 -6.18 -19.47 -9.87
N PHE A 376 -7.15 -18.53 -9.88
CA PHE A 376 -8.57 -18.83 -10.10
C PHE A 376 -8.83 -19.56 -11.42
N LEU A 377 -8.10 -19.21 -12.49
CA LEU A 377 -8.21 -19.87 -13.78
C LEU A 377 -7.54 -21.26 -13.75
N LEU A 378 -6.45 -21.39 -12.99
CA LEU A 378 -5.72 -22.65 -12.87
C LEU A 378 -6.59 -23.72 -12.23
N ILE A 379 -7.21 -23.43 -11.07
CA ILE A 379 -8.05 -24.41 -10.35
C ILE A 379 -9.24 -24.89 -11.18
N LEU A 380 -9.81 -23.99 -12.01
CA LEU A 380 -10.95 -24.29 -12.86
C LEU A 380 -10.57 -25.30 -13.95
N VAL A 381 -9.49 -25.02 -14.68
CA VAL A 381 -9.00 -25.90 -15.74
C VAL A 381 -8.45 -27.21 -15.18
N PHE A 382 -7.78 -27.15 -14.02
CA PHE A 382 -7.27 -28.31 -13.31
C PHE A 382 -8.42 -29.27 -12.95
N GLY A 383 -9.53 -28.77 -12.38
CA GLY A 383 -10.71 -29.59 -12.07
C GLY A 383 -11.35 -30.25 -13.29
N LEU A 384 -11.43 -29.52 -14.41
CA LEU A 384 -11.96 -30.06 -15.68
C LEU A 384 -11.07 -31.20 -16.21
N LEU A 385 -9.75 -31.01 -16.25
CA LEU A 385 -8.80 -32.03 -16.71
C LEU A 385 -8.77 -33.25 -15.78
N LEU A 386 -8.78 -33.03 -14.45
CA LEU A 386 -8.79 -34.09 -13.45
C LEU A 386 -10.03 -34.98 -13.61
N SER A 387 -11.23 -34.37 -13.70
CA SER A 387 -12.48 -35.11 -13.83
C SER A 387 -12.50 -36.01 -15.08
N PHE A 388 -12.01 -35.50 -16.22
CA PHE A 388 -11.89 -36.26 -17.45
C PHE A 388 -10.86 -37.39 -17.31
N GLY A 389 -9.70 -37.12 -16.70
CA GLY A 389 -8.67 -38.11 -16.44
C GLY A 389 -9.18 -39.30 -15.62
N VAL A 390 -9.84 -38.99 -14.50
CA VAL A 390 -10.45 -39.99 -13.60
C VAL A 390 -11.53 -40.79 -14.32
N TRP A 391 -12.40 -40.13 -15.11
CA TRP A 391 -13.38 -40.82 -15.94
C TRP A 391 -12.73 -41.79 -16.91
N ARG A 392 -11.70 -41.36 -17.66
CA ARG A 392 -11.01 -42.23 -18.62
C ARG A 392 -10.29 -43.39 -17.92
N LEU A 393 -9.67 -43.17 -16.76
CA LEU A 393 -9.06 -44.24 -15.95
C LEU A 393 -10.07 -45.31 -15.55
N SER A 394 -11.31 -44.91 -15.21
CA SER A 394 -12.39 -45.85 -14.90
C SER A 394 -12.77 -46.75 -16.08
N LEU A 395 -12.47 -46.36 -17.32
CA LEU A 395 -12.77 -47.14 -18.51
C LEU A 395 -11.64 -48.11 -18.91
N VAL A 396 -10.42 -47.94 -18.39
CA VAL A 396 -9.24 -48.71 -18.84
C VAL A 396 -9.15 -50.11 -18.19
N ARG A 397 -9.46 -50.26 -16.90
CA ARG A 397 -9.34 -51.54 -16.18
C ARG A 397 -10.61 -51.89 -15.40
N LYS A 398 -11.41 -52.84 -15.90
CA LYS A 398 -12.69 -53.26 -15.29
C LYS A 398 -12.61 -53.63 -13.80
N ARG A 399 -11.49 -54.22 -13.33
CA ARG A 399 -11.29 -54.58 -11.92
C ARG A 399 -11.15 -53.36 -11.00
N ILE A 400 -10.45 -52.31 -11.47
CA ILE A 400 -10.17 -51.09 -10.69
C ILE A 400 -11.29 -50.05 -10.88
N ALA A 401 -11.97 -50.08 -12.03
CA ALA A 401 -13.05 -49.17 -12.43
C ALA A 401 -14.11 -48.92 -11.35
N LYS A 402 -14.51 -49.97 -10.63
CA LYS A 402 -15.52 -49.87 -9.56
C LYS A 402 -15.06 -49.06 -8.34
N TYR A 403 -13.74 -48.93 -8.13
CA TYR A 403 -13.14 -48.19 -7.03
C TYR A 403 -12.68 -46.79 -7.41
N VAL A 404 -12.41 -46.50 -8.70
CA VAL A 404 -11.91 -45.20 -9.16
C VAL A 404 -12.79 -44.05 -8.68
N PHE A 405 -14.10 -44.10 -8.95
CA PHE A 405 -15.01 -43.03 -8.55
C PHE A 405 -15.13 -42.89 -7.02
N PRO A 406 -15.45 -43.94 -6.23
CA PRO A 406 -15.56 -43.82 -4.77
C PRO A 406 -14.28 -43.29 -4.10
N VAL A 407 -13.10 -43.75 -4.56
CA VAL A 407 -11.81 -43.28 -4.01
C VAL A 407 -11.59 -41.82 -4.35
N SER A 408 -11.77 -41.40 -5.60
CA SER A 408 -11.64 -39.99 -5.98
C SER A 408 -12.65 -39.10 -5.26
N PHE A 409 -13.90 -39.55 -5.12
CA PHE A 409 -14.92 -38.83 -4.37
C PHE A 409 -14.50 -38.66 -2.90
N LEU A 410 -14.05 -39.74 -2.24
CA LEU A 410 -13.58 -39.69 -0.85
C LEU A 410 -12.35 -38.79 -0.68
N VAL A 411 -11.38 -38.83 -1.59
CA VAL A 411 -10.21 -37.93 -1.55
C VAL A 411 -10.65 -36.46 -1.65
N LEU A 412 -11.57 -36.13 -2.56
CA LEU A 412 -12.05 -34.75 -2.71
C LEU A 412 -12.92 -34.29 -1.53
N THR A 413 -13.87 -35.11 -1.07
CA THR A 413 -14.81 -34.69 -0.02
C THR A 413 -14.24 -34.84 1.39
N VAL A 414 -13.39 -35.82 1.64
CA VAL A 414 -12.81 -36.06 2.97
C VAL A 414 -11.45 -35.40 3.09
N PHE A 415 -10.46 -35.74 2.27
CA PHE A 415 -9.10 -35.20 2.45
C PHE A 415 -9.01 -33.70 2.10
N PHE A 416 -9.43 -33.30 0.90
CA PHE A 416 -9.44 -31.87 0.54
C PHE A 416 -10.62 -31.11 1.17
N GLY A 417 -11.75 -31.78 1.37
CA GLY A 417 -12.94 -31.18 1.96
C GLY A 417 -12.89 -31.02 3.48
N PHE A 418 -12.00 -31.72 4.19
CA PHE A 418 -11.96 -31.74 5.67
C PHE A 418 -12.04 -30.36 6.33
N PRO A 419 -11.24 -29.34 5.91
CA PRO A 419 -11.30 -28.03 6.55
C PRO A 419 -12.60 -27.27 6.28
N PHE A 420 -13.29 -27.58 5.18
CA PHE A 420 -14.56 -26.98 4.82
C PHE A 420 -15.71 -27.58 5.63
N TRP A 421 -15.72 -28.91 5.82
CA TRP A 421 -16.74 -29.61 6.61
C TRP A 421 -16.57 -29.44 8.12
N THR A 422 -15.43 -28.93 8.58
CA THR A 422 -15.15 -28.67 9.99
C THR A 422 -15.19 -27.17 10.34
N GLY A 423 -15.32 -26.29 9.36
CA GLY A 423 -15.27 -24.84 9.55
C GLY A 423 -13.85 -24.28 9.77
N LEU A 424 -12.82 -25.13 9.75
CA LEU A 424 -11.40 -24.74 9.88
C LEU A 424 -10.94 -23.78 8.76
N VAL A 425 -11.61 -23.77 7.61
CA VAL A 425 -11.38 -22.79 6.53
C VAL A 425 -11.50 -21.33 6.98
N PHE A 426 -12.25 -21.04 8.04
CA PHE A 426 -12.39 -19.70 8.62
C PHE A 426 -11.67 -19.56 9.96
N THR A 427 -10.53 -20.23 10.09
CA THR A 427 -9.72 -20.19 11.31
C THR A 427 -8.28 -19.87 10.99
N ASN A 428 -7.66 -19.07 11.86
CA ASN A 428 -6.25 -18.74 11.84
C ASN A 428 -5.61 -19.18 13.14
N THR A 429 -4.31 -19.48 13.11
CA THR A 429 -3.56 -19.91 14.30
C THR A 429 -2.62 -18.78 14.70
N GLU A 430 -2.89 -18.16 15.85
CA GLU A 430 -2.04 -17.12 16.45
C GLU A 430 -1.67 -17.53 17.87
N GLY A 431 -0.39 -17.43 18.22
CA GLY A 431 0.10 -17.85 19.54
C GLY A 431 -0.16 -19.32 19.89
N GLY A 432 -0.40 -20.17 18.88
CA GLY A 432 -0.76 -21.59 19.07
C GLY A 432 -2.25 -21.83 19.37
N VAL A 433 -3.08 -20.78 19.40
CA VAL A 433 -4.54 -20.88 19.59
C VAL A 433 -5.26 -20.72 18.26
N LEU A 434 -6.25 -21.59 18.02
CA LEU A 434 -7.09 -21.54 16.85
C LEU A 434 -8.18 -20.46 17.04
N LYS A 435 -8.06 -19.33 16.36
CA LYS A 435 -9.03 -18.23 16.37
C LYS A 435 -9.98 -18.36 15.19
N SER A 436 -11.27 -18.07 15.39
CA SER A 436 -12.27 -18.09 14.31
C SER A 436 -12.57 -16.69 13.79
N ASN A 437 -12.69 -16.56 12.47
CA ASN A 437 -13.11 -15.31 11.82
C ASN A 437 -14.64 -15.10 11.91
N SER A 438 -15.27 -15.49 13.02
CA SER A 438 -16.69 -15.24 13.29
C SER A 438 -16.79 -14.11 14.29
N ILE A 439 -17.33 -12.98 13.86
CA ILE A 439 -17.24 -11.73 14.58
C ILE A 439 -18.62 -11.33 15.09
N ILE A 440 -18.66 -10.85 16.33
CA ILE A 440 -19.83 -10.22 16.94
C ILE A 440 -19.38 -8.83 17.34
N VAL A 441 -19.93 -7.81 16.67
CA VAL A 441 -19.68 -6.41 17.00
C VAL A 441 -20.37 -6.10 18.33
N PRO A 442 -19.69 -5.54 19.34
CA PRO A 442 -20.30 -5.19 20.61
C PRO A 442 -21.39 -4.11 20.47
N GLU A 443 -22.47 -4.24 21.25
CA GLU A 443 -23.64 -3.34 21.17
C GLU A 443 -23.29 -1.87 21.45
N TYR A 444 -22.25 -1.62 22.27
CA TYR A 444 -21.81 -0.28 22.59
C TYR A 444 -21.39 0.55 21.35
N TYR A 445 -20.96 -0.07 20.25
CA TYR A 445 -20.69 0.66 19.00
C TYR A 445 -21.98 1.25 18.42
N LYS A 446 -23.07 0.48 18.47
CA LYS A 446 -24.38 0.90 17.99
C LYS A 446 -24.98 1.97 18.90
N GLU A 447 -24.77 1.88 20.22
CA GLU A 447 -25.18 2.91 21.18
C GLU A 447 -24.47 4.24 20.92
N VAL A 448 -23.13 4.22 20.78
CA VAL A 448 -22.35 5.42 20.45
C VAL A 448 -22.75 5.97 19.08
N SER A 449 -22.86 5.12 18.05
CA SER A 449 -23.28 5.52 16.70
C SER A 449 -24.66 6.21 16.72
N SER A 450 -25.63 5.63 17.43
CA SER A 450 -26.96 6.23 17.58
C SER A 450 -26.92 7.56 18.32
N TRP A 451 -26.05 7.69 19.34
CA TRP A 451 -25.89 8.93 20.09
C TRP A 451 -25.27 10.03 19.22
N VAL A 452 -24.19 9.73 18.48
CA VAL A 452 -23.51 10.69 17.60
C VAL A 452 -24.45 11.12 16.47
N ASP A 453 -25.16 10.18 15.85
CA ASP A 453 -26.11 10.45 14.77
C ASP A 453 -27.32 11.30 15.21
N SER A 454 -27.61 11.33 16.53
CA SER A 454 -28.68 12.16 17.10
C SER A 454 -28.27 13.62 17.32
N GLN A 455 -26.98 13.94 17.23
CA GLN A 455 -26.49 15.31 17.40
C GLN A 455 -26.79 16.17 16.17
N LEU A 456 -27.04 17.47 16.39
CA LEU A 456 -27.36 18.40 15.31
C LEU A 456 -26.09 18.92 14.60
N GLY A 457 -26.19 19.10 13.28
CA GLY A 457 -25.17 19.72 12.44
C GLY A 457 -24.39 18.71 11.59
N VAL A 458 -23.49 19.25 10.75
CA VAL A 458 -22.55 18.44 9.95
C VAL A 458 -21.17 18.57 10.59
N PHE A 459 -20.66 17.46 11.09
CA PHE A 459 -19.37 17.38 11.77
C PHE A 459 -18.74 16.00 11.55
N ARG A 460 -17.46 15.89 11.91
CA ARG A 460 -16.73 14.62 12.05
C ARG A 460 -16.38 14.34 13.50
N PHE A 461 -15.86 13.15 13.75
CA PHE A 461 -15.13 12.85 14.98
C PHE A 461 -13.77 12.22 14.68
N VAL A 462 -12.88 12.25 15.66
CA VAL A 462 -11.58 11.55 15.61
C VAL A 462 -11.62 10.36 16.56
N SER A 463 -11.23 9.17 16.11
CA SER A 463 -11.13 7.98 16.98
C SER A 463 -9.72 7.85 17.53
N LEU A 464 -9.57 7.81 18.86
CA LEU A 464 -8.29 7.65 19.54
C LEU A 464 -8.22 6.40 20.44
N PRO A 465 -7.09 5.68 20.47
CA PRO A 465 -5.88 5.96 19.68
C PRO A 465 -6.03 5.62 18.20
N LEU A 466 -5.24 6.30 17.38
CA LEU A 466 -5.19 6.22 15.92
C LEU A 466 -3.85 5.61 15.50
N GLY A 467 -3.88 4.70 14.53
CA GLY A 467 -2.69 4.11 13.90
C GLY A 467 -2.96 3.77 12.44
N GLY A 468 -2.31 2.75 11.86
CA GLY A 468 -2.47 2.39 10.44
C GLY A 468 -3.83 1.77 10.06
N GLU A 469 -4.02 1.45 8.76
CA GLU A 469 -5.28 0.87 8.23
C GLU A 469 -5.64 -0.49 8.85
N ALA A 470 -4.66 -1.24 9.35
CA ALA A 470 -4.89 -2.53 9.98
C ALA A 470 -5.20 -2.35 11.47
N ILE A 471 -6.24 -3.04 11.96
CA ILE A 471 -6.69 -2.98 13.34
C ILE A 471 -6.88 -4.39 13.92
N THR A 472 -6.70 -4.50 15.23
CA THR A 472 -7.07 -5.68 16.00
C THR A 472 -7.96 -5.23 17.15
N HIS A 473 -9.19 -5.74 17.22
CA HIS A 473 -10.10 -5.46 18.32
C HIS A 473 -10.18 -6.62 19.30
N ASN A 474 -10.00 -6.32 20.59
CA ASN A 474 -10.12 -7.21 21.74
C ASN A 474 -11.60 -7.38 22.17
N TRP A 475 -12.47 -7.68 21.20
CA TRP A 475 -13.87 -8.03 21.43
C TRP A 475 -14.00 -9.45 22.01
N GLU A 476 -15.22 -9.83 22.43
CA GLU A 476 -15.51 -11.21 22.87
C GLU A 476 -15.06 -12.23 21.81
N ARG A 477 -15.25 -11.89 20.53
CA ARG A 477 -14.64 -12.56 19.40
C ARG A 477 -13.75 -11.58 18.67
N GLU A 478 -12.45 -11.76 18.88
CA GLU A 478 -11.40 -10.92 18.34
C GLU A 478 -11.57 -10.70 16.83
N TYR A 479 -11.40 -9.45 16.42
CA TYR A 479 -11.42 -9.07 15.02
C TYR A 479 -10.02 -8.68 14.57
N LEU A 480 -9.59 -9.24 13.45
CA LEU A 480 -8.32 -8.94 12.77
C LEU A 480 -8.61 -8.53 11.32
N GLY A 481 -8.31 -7.30 10.94
CA GLY A 481 -8.54 -6.83 9.58
C GLY A 481 -8.31 -5.33 9.40
N VAL A 482 -8.97 -4.74 8.42
CA VAL A 482 -8.99 -3.29 8.20
C VAL A 482 -9.84 -2.56 9.23
N GLU A 483 -9.51 -1.31 9.52
CA GLU A 483 -10.23 -0.44 10.44
C GLU A 483 -11.71 -0.26 10.03
N LEU A 484 -12.61 -0.34 11.02
CA LEU A 484 -14.04 -0.50 10.79
C LEU A 484 -14.87 0.75 11.09
N SER A 485 -14.31 1.84 11.61
CA SER A 485 -15.09 2.99 12.10
C SER A 485 -16.02 3.56 11.01
N SER A 486 -15.59 3.60 9.75
CA SER A 486 -16.43 4.07 8.63
C SER A 486 -17.62 3.15 8.30
N LEU A 487 -17.60 1.90 8.77
CA LEU A 487 -18.69 0.93 8.66
C LEU A 487 -19.55 0.86 9.94
N LEU A 488 -18.94 1.08 11.11
CA LEU A 488 -19.62 1.01 12.41
C LEU A 488 -20.38 2.29 12.75
N PHE A 489 -19.95 3.43 12.19
CA PHE A 489 -20.54 4.74 12.41
C PHE A 489 -21.07 5.33 11.10
N ASN A 490 -22.25 5.95 11.15
CA ASN A 490 -22.79 6.69 9.99
C ASN A 490 -22.16 8.09 9.86
N THR A 491 -21.64 8.62 10.98
CA THR A 491 -20.94 9.90 11.02
C THR A 491 -19.50 9.74 10.50
N PRO A 492 -19.06 10.60 9.55
CA PRO A 492 -17.68 10.62 9.05
C PRO A 492 -16.65 10.78 10.16
N ASN A 493 -15.50 10.15 10.01
CA ASN A 493 -14.47 10.11 11.05
C ASN A 493 -13.06 9.97 10.50
N VAL A 494 -12.10 10.43 11.29
CA VAL A 494 -10.66 10.17 11.12
C VAL A 494 -10.25 9.16 12.19
N SER A 495 -10.04 7.90 11.80
CA SER A 495 -9.85 6.78 12.73
C SER A 495 -8.59 5.93 12.47
N PHE A 496 -7.94 6.14 11.32
CA PHE A 496 -6.71 5.47 10.91
C PHE A 496 -5.95 6.30 9.89
N ASN A 497 -4.66 6.03 9.77
CA ASN A 497 -3.80 6.52 8.72
C ASN A 497 -3.80 5.56 7.51
N SER A 498 -3.78 6.11 6.29
CA SER A 498 -3.98 5.39 5.03
C SER A 498 -3.03 5.89 3.95
N THR A 499 -2.87 5.13 2.88
CA THR A 499 -2.08 5.54 1.69
C THR A 499 -2.81 6.49 0.75
N ILE A 500 -4.04 6.92 1.07
CA ILE A 500 -4.79 7.89 0.27
C ILE A 500 -4.01 9.23 0.25
N PRO A 501 -3.64 9.76 -0.93
CA PRO A 501 -2.90 11.03 -1.03
C PRO A 501 -3.60 12.17 -0.28
N ARG A 502 -2.85 13.05 0.38
CA ARG A 502 -3.31 14.18 1.22
C ARG A 502 -4.06 13.79 2.50
N TYR A 503 -4.84 12.71 2.48
CA TYR A 503 -5.41 12.15 3.71
C TYR A 503 -4.29 11.65 4.65
N ASN A 504 -3.28 10.96 4.11
CA ASN A 504 -2.13 10.49 4.88
C ASN A 504 -1.45 11.62 5.65
N GLU A 505 -1.26 12.78 5.00
CA GLU A 505 -0.58 13.94 5.59
C GLU A 505 -1.34 14.45 6.82
N ILE A 506 -2.68 14.49 6.77
CA ILE A 506 -3.49 14.91 7.93
C ILE A 506 -3.59 13.82 8.99
N ALA A 507 -3.87 12.58 8.60
CA ALA A 507 -4.06 11.48 9.55
C ALA A 507 -2.75 11.13 10.27
N SER A 508 -1.59 11.22 9.61
CA SER A 508 -0.27 11.04 10.24
C SER A 508 0.05 12.15 11.22
N SER A 509 -0.28 13.41 10.92
CA SER A 509 -0.15 14.52 11.86
C SER A 509 -1.06 14.33 13.08
N VAL A 510 -2.34 13.97 12.89
CA VAL A 510 -3.24 13.62 14.01
C VAL A 510 -2.68 12.46 14.84
N SER A 511 -2.09 11.45 14.20
CA SER A 511 -1.43 10.32 14.87
C SER A 511 -0.20 10.74 15.68
N ARG A 512 0.53 11.78 15.24
CA ARG A 512 1.69 12.34 15.94
C ARG A 512 1.28 13.00 17.26
N TYR A 513 0.27 13.87 17.20
CA TYR A 513 -0.16 14.69 18.34
C TYR A 513 -1.19 14.02 19.27
N GLN A 514 -1.56 12.75 19.06
CA GLN A 514 -2.72 12.14 19.75
C GLN A 514 -2.65 12.01 21.29
N ILE A 515 -1.49 12.29 21.88
CA ILE A 515 -1.28 12.34 23.34
C ILE A 515 -0.87 13.75 23.82
N GLU A 516 -0.93 14.74 22.94
CA GLU A 516 -0.51 16.13 23.16
C GLU A 516 -1.71 17.08 22.96
N PRO A 517 -1.85 18.16 23.76
CA PRO A 517 -2.99 19.08 23.65
C PRO A 517 -3.08 19.76 22.28
N GLU A 518 -1.97 19.86 21.55
CA GLU A 518 -1.84 20.38 20.19
C GLU A 518 -2.72 19.63 19.18
N ILE A 519 -3.17 18.41 19.48
CA ILE A 519 -4.17 17.72 18.63
C ILE A 519 -5.44 18.56 18.43
N LEU A 520 -5.82 19.35 19.44
CA LEU A 520 -7.00 20.22 19.37
C LEU A 520 -6.86 21.27 18.27
N ASN A 521 -5.64 21.67 17.92
CA ASN A 521 -5.38 22.63 16.85
C ASN A 521 -5.69 22.07 15.45
N PHE A 522 -5.74 20.74 15.27
CA PHE A 522 -6.14 20.13 13.99
C PHE A 522 -7.64 20.08 13.77
N LEU A 523 -8.42 19.91 14.85
CA LEU A 523 -9.84 19.64 14.79
C LEU A 523 -10.68 20.69 14.05
N PRO A 524 -10.36 22.01 14.13
CA PRO A 524 -11.06 23.03 13.34
C PRO A 524 -10.97 22.75 11.85
N PHE A 525 -9.78 22.46 11.32
CA PHE A 525 -9.55 22.25 9.89
C PHE A 525 -10.36 21.09 9.32
N ILE A 526 -10.40 19.98 10.05
CA ILE A 526 -11.08 18.74 9.63
C ILE A 526 -12.58 18.70 9.96
N ASN A 527 -13.12 19.80 10.49
CA ASN A 527 -14.51 19.91 10.94
C ASN A 527 -14.87 18.82 11.97
N ALA A 528 -13.93 18.48 12.84
CA ALA A 528 -14.14 17.50 13.91
C ALA A 528 -14.70 18.19 15.16
N LYS A 529 -15.81 17.66 15.68
CA LYS A 529 -16.50 18.18 16.88
C LYS A 529 -16.29 17.30 18.10
N TYR A 530 -16.04 16.01 17.88
CA TYR A 530 -15.91 15.03 18.94
C TYR A 530 -14.61 14.22 18.82
N ILE A 531 -14.10 13.80 19.97
CA ILE A 531 -13.08 12.75 20.09
C ILE A 531 -13.78 11.51 20.66
N VAL A 532 -13.65 10.39 19.97
CA VAL A 532 -14.15 9.08 20.40
C VAL A 532 -12.97 8.26 20.88
N TRP A 533 -12.90 8.05 22.20
CA TRP A 533 -11.91 7.17 22.81
C TRP A 533 -12.35 5.71 22.73
N ARG A 534 -11.43 4.80 22.42
CA ARG A 534 -11.65 3.35 22.31
C ARG A 534 -10.61 2.55 23.10
N GLU A 535 -11.07 1.76 24.07
CA GLU A 535 -10.21 0.87 24.87
C GLU A 535 -10.01 -0.52 24.21
N ASP A 536 -10.91 -0.89 23.30
CA ASP A 536 -11.09 -2.27 22.85
C ASP A 536 -10.15 -2.71 21.72
N ILE A 537 -8.97 -2.09 21.63
CA ILE A 537 -7.97 -2.39 20.61
C ILE A 537 -6.77 -3.14 21.22
N ASP A 538 -6.12 -3.99 20.41
CA ASP A 538 -4.80 -4.50 20.74
C ASP A 538 -3.76 -3.50 20.25
N PHE A 539 -3.46 -2.53 21.10
CA PHE A 539 -2.54 -1.44 20.79
C PHE A 539 -1.10 -1.94 20.56
N LYS A 540 -0.68 -3.02 21.23
CA LYS A 540 0.67 -3.60 21.06
C LYS A 540 0.83 -4.30 19.72
N ALA A 541 -0.17 -5.05 19.29
CA ALA A 541 -0.16 -5.67 17.98
C ALA A 541 -0.21 -4.65 16.82
N ARG A 542 -0.54 -3.38 17.13
CA ARG A 542 -0.75 -2.31 16.15
C ARG A 542 0.16 -1.10 16.34
N GLU A 543 1.13 -1.17 17.26
CA GLU A 543 2.07 -0.06 17.56
C GLU A 543 1.34 1.27 17.80
N MET A 544 0.23 1.21 18.55
CA MET A 544 -0.56 2.37 18.93
C MET A 544 -0.27 2.75 20.39
N PRO A 545 -0.48 4.02 20.79
CA PRO A 545 -0.44 4.40 22.20
C PRO A 545 -1.39 3.55 23.03
N ASP A 546 -1.00 3.23 24.27
CA ASP A 546 -1.88 2.53 25.22
C ASP A 546 -3.17 3.37 25.41
N PRO A 547 -4.37 2.80 25.14
CA PRO A 547 -5.64 3.51 25.34
C PRO A 547 -5.80 4.12 26.74
N LYS A 548 -5.16 3.56 27.77
CA LYS A 548 -5.19 4.11 29.13
C LYS A 548 -4.38 5.40 29.25
N ILE A 549 -3.24 5.50 28.56
CA ILE A 549 -2.44 6.72 28.50
C ILE A 549 -3.25 7.81 27.79
N VAL A 550 -3.86 7.47 26.64
CA VAL A 550 -4.74 8.38 25.90
C VAL A 550 -5.90 8.84 26.79
N ARG A 551 -6.53 7.93 27.54
CA ARG A 551 -7.60 8.28 28.48
C ARG A 551 -7.13 9.27 29.54
N SER A 552 -5.96 9.03 30.12
CA SER A 552 -5.37 9.94 31.11
C SER A 552 -5.15 11.34 30.57
N LYS A 553 -4.69 11.48 29.32
CA LYS A 553 -4.51 12.78 28.65
C LYS A 553 -5.85 13.45 28.33
N LEU A 554 -6.86 12.71 27.88
CA LEU A 554 -8.20 13.24 27.66
C LEU A 554 -8.85 13.74 28.96
N ASP A 555 -8.63 13.03 30.07
CA ASP A 555 -9.14 13.43 31.38
C ASP A 555 -8.37 14.67 31.92
N GLU A 556 -7.06 14.79 31.65
CA GLU A 556 -6.27 16.01 31.91
C GLU A 556 -6.84 17.22 31.14
N TRP A 557 -7.13 17.07 29.84
CA TRP A 557 -7.70 18.16 29.04
C TRP A 557 -9.16 18.49 29.40
N LEU A 558 -9.90 17.52 29.95
CA LEU A 558 -11.22 17.75 30.54
C LEU A 558 -11.11 18.63 31.79
N ASP A 559 -10.13 18.37 32.67
CA ASP A 559 -9.88 19.19 33.86
C ASP A 559 -9.43 20.63 33.50
N LEU A 560 -8.72 20.79 32.38
CA LEU A 560 -8.37 22.09 31.80
C LEU A 560 -9.55 22.81 31.11
N GLY A 561 -10.71 22.18 31.01
CA GLY A 561 -11.89 22.76 30.35
C GLY A 561 -11.82 22.81 28.82
N LEU A 562 -10.86 22.11 28.22
CA LEU A 562 -10.70 22.02 26.76
C LEU A 562 -11.69 21.03 26.14
N LEU A 563 -12.15 20.05 26.93
CA LEU A 563 -13.08 19.00 26.53
C LEU A 563 -14.26 18.88 27.52
N ALA A 564 -15.38 18.36 27.01
CA ALA A 564 -16.51 17.94 27.82
C ALA A 564 -16.92 16.51 27.48
N LYS A 565 -16.87 15.59 28.45
CA LYS A 565 -17.37 14.23 28.25
C LYS A 565 -18.90 14.24 28.11
N ARG A 566 -19.43 13.67 27.03
CA ARG A 566 -20.87 13.72 26.71
C ARG A 566 -21.58 12.37 26.74
N PHE A 567 -20.86 11.29 26.45
CA PHE A 567 -21.43 9.95 26.37
C PHE A 567 -20.37 8.90 26.67
N GLU A 568 -20.77 7.76 27.23
CA GLU A 568 -19.91 6.60 27.48
C GLU A 568 -20.76 5.34 27.45
N ALA A 569 -20.29 4.34 26.71
CA ALA A 569 -20.96 3.05 26.55
C ALA A 569 -19.90 1.96 26.40
N GLY A 570 -19.93 0.96 27.29
CA GLY A 570 -18.97 -0.14 27.29
C GLY A 570 -17.52 0.36 27.32
N LYS A 571 -16.78 0.10 26.23
CA LYS A 571 -15.36 0.43 26.07
C LYS A 571 -15.10 1.68 25.21
N LEU A 572 -16.13 2.50 24.98
CA LEU A 572 -15.99 3.79 24.28
C LEU A 572 -16.52 4.95 25.11
N ALA A 573 -15.89 6.10 24.94
CA ALA A 573 -16.34 7.38 25.47
C ALA A 573 -16.25 8.47 24.42
N VAL A 574 -17.18 9.42 24.46
CA VAL A 574 -17.25 10.54 23.54
C VAL A 574 -17.04 11.85 24.28
N TYR A 575 -16.06 12.61 23.82
CA TYR A 575 -15.67 13.92 24.31
C TYR A 575 -16.03 14.96 23.25
N GLU A 576 -16.76 15.99 23.64
CA GLU A 576 -16.99 17.18 22.81
C GLU A 576 -15.85 18.17 23.06
N ILE A 577 -15.33 18.75 21.99
CA ILE A 577 -14.31 19.79 22.12
C ILE A 577 -14.93 21.13 22.48
N ASN A 578 -14.15 22.01 23.08
CA ASN A 578 -14.55 23.40 23.25
C ASN A 578 -14.96 24.01 21.90
N SER A 579 -16.08 24.74 21.86
CA SER A 579 -16.64 25.35 20.66
C SER A 579 -15.67 26.25 19.91
N ASP A 580 -14.69 26.84 20.61
CA ASP A 580 -13.67 27.70 19.98
C ASP A 580 -12.82 26.91 18.97
N TYR A 581 -12.63 25.60 19.19
CA TYR A 581 -11.88 24.70 18.31
C TYR A 581 -12.74 24.02 17.24
N PHE A 582 -13.99 24.44 17.03
CA PHE A 582 -14.87 23.86 16.02
C PHE A 582 -15.15 24.83 14.87
N TRP A 583 -14.62 24.55 13.68
CA TRP A 583 -14.99 25.26 12.46
C TRP A 583 -16.00 24.47 11.61
N PRO A 584 -16.92 25.16 10.91
CA PRO A 584 -17.89 24.51 10.04
C PRO A 584 -17.20 23.90 8.81
N LYS A 585 -17.82 22.87 8.24
CA LYS A 585 -17.32 22.15 7.06
C LYS A 585 -17.03 23.06 5.86
N ILE A 586 -17.83 24.10 5.72
CA ILE A 586 -17.61 25.18 4.77
C ILE A 586 -17.45 26.45 5.58
N TYR A 587 -16.31 27.12 5.44
CA TYR A 587 -16.03 28.37 6.11
C TYR A 587 -15.38 29.37 5.16
N LEU A 588 -15.46 30.64 5.53
CA LEU A 588 -14.90 31.76 4.80
C LEU A 588 -13.78 32.40 5.62
N THR A 589 -12.68 32.76 4.99
CA THR A 589 -11.60 33.50 5.65
C THR A 589 -10.81 34.39 4.69
N GLY A 590 -10.43 35.59 5.15
CA GLY A 590 -9.44 36.44 4.50
C GLY A 590 -8.01 36.20 4.98
N ASN A 591 -7.82 35.41 6.05
CA ASN A 591 -6.52 35.16 6.66
C ASN A 591 -5.77 34.05 5.93
N LYS A 592 -4.80 34.44 5.10
CA LYS A 592 -4.03 33.54 4.22
C LYS A 592 -2.61 33.39 4.74
N LEU A 593 -2.23 32.14 5.03
CA LEU A 593 -0.87 31.75 5.39
C LEU A 593 -0.32 30.89 4.25
N ILE A 594 0.81 31.26 3.67
CA ILE A 594 1.44 30.49 2.61
C ILE A 594 2.64 29.74 3.20
N THR A 595 2.71 28.43 2.97
CA THR A 595 3.72 27.57 3.58
C THR A 595 3.98 26.31 2.76
N ASN A 596 5.16 25.71 2.96
CA ASN A 596 5.51 24.38 2.48
C ASN A 596 5.32 23.28 3.56
N SER A 597 4.82 23.64 4.76
CA SER A 597 4.62 22.70 5.86
C SER A 597 3.21 22.11 5.88
N ASN A 598 3.14 20.82 6.24
CA ASN A 598 1.89 20.08 6.41
C ASN A 598 1.42 19.97 7.87
N ASP A 599 2.19 20.55 8.79
CA ASP A 599 1.90 20.50 10.22
C ASP A 599 1.02 21.68 10.65
N LEU A 600 -0.30 21.49 10.46
CA LEU A 600 -1.27 22.53 10.78
C LEU A 600 -1.29 22.90 12.29
N ALA A 601 -0.92 22.00 13.20
CA ALA A 601 -0.89 22.32 14.62
C ALA A 601 0.24 23.29 14.97
N SER A 602 1.47 23.04 14.51
CA SER A 602 2.57 23.97 14.76
C SER A 602 2.34 25.31 14.09
N LEU A 603 1.82 25.32 12.86
CA LEU A 603 1.49 26.57 12.14
C LEU A 603 0.42 27.40 12.86
N SER A 604 -0.51 26.76 13.58
CA SER A 604 -1.57 27.45 14.32
C SER A 604 -1.01 28.34 15.44
N SER A 605 0.17 28.01 15.99
CA SER A 605 0.84 28.84 17.00
C SER A 605 1.33 30.20 16.46
N LEU A 606 1.52 30.30 15.13
CA LEU A 606 1.99 31.52 14.46
C LEU A 606 0.85 32.51 14.15
N VAL A 607 -0.41 32.10 14.35
CA VAL A 607 -1.61 32.92 14.08
C VAL A 607 -2.14 33.49 15.38
N GLU A 608 -2.24 34.82 15.45
CA GLU A 608 -2.79 35.48 16.63
C GLU A 608 -4.28 35.15 16.80
N ASN A 609 -4.74 35.02 18.05
CA ASN A 609 -6.14 34.72 18.39
C ASN A 609 -6.71 33.43 17.78
N PHE A 610 -5.86 32.48 17.37
CA PHE A 610 -6.30 31.11 17.09
C PHE A 610 -6.87 30.46 18.37
N PRO A 611 -7.96 29.66 18.30
CA PRO A 611 -8.73 29.23 17.12
C PRO A 611 -9.93 30.13 16.74
N ALA A 612 -10.18 31.22 17.47
CA ALA A 612 -11.30 32.12 17.20
C ALA A 612 -11.19 32.78 15.82
N GLN A 613 -9.96 33.15 15.43
CA GLN A 613 -9.66 33.66 14.10
C GLN A 613 -9.37 32.52 13.13
N LYS A 614 -10.27 32.36 12.15
CA LYS A 614 -10.12 31.35 11.10
C LYS A 614 -9.04 31.77 10.12
N PHE A 615 -8.19 30.83 9.73
CA PHE A 615 -7.23 31.01 8.66
C PHE A 615 -7.21 29.83 7.70
N VAL A 616 -6.50 30.00 6.60
CA VAL A 616 -6.29 28.96 5.59
C VAL A 616 -4.81 28.91 5.22
N THR A 617 -4.28 27.69 5.04
CA THR A 617 -2.94 27.51 4.50
C THR A 617 -2.95 27.20 3.00
N PHE A 618 -1.96 27.69 2.28
CA PHE A 618 -1.73 27.39 0.86
C PHE A 618 -0.26 27.06 0.59
N ASP A 619 -0.02 26.35 -0.50
CA ASP A 619 1.31 26.21 -1.08
C ASP A 619 1.72 27.47 -1.89
N LYS A 620 2.91 27.43 -2.50
CA LYS A 620 3.45 28.55 -3.28
C LYS A 620 2.59 28.96 -4.48
N ASP A 621 1.65 28.12 -4.95
CA ASP A 621 0.78 28.46 -6.09
C ASP A 621 -0.14 29.66 -5.79
N CYS A 622 -0.46 29.90 -4.52
CA CYS A 622 -1.30 31.04 -4.13
C CYS A 622 -0.60 32.39 -4.37
N LEU A 623 0.74 32.43 -4.43
CA LEU A 623 1.48 33.67 -4.71
C LEU A 623 1.16 34.26 -6.09
N GLU A 624 0.84 33.42 -7.08
CA GLU A 624 0.48 33.86 -8.42
C GLU A 624 -1.03 34.14 -8.57
N LYS A 625 -1.86 33.50 -7.73
CA LYS A 625 -3.33 33.43 -7.93
C LYS A 625 -4.12 34.27 -6.93
N CYS A 626 -3.61 34.47 -5.73
CA CYS A 626 -4.27 35.17 -4.63
C CYS A 626 -3.80 36.62 -4.54
N THR A 627 -4.68 37.54 -4.16
CA THR A 627 -4.27 38.93 -3.88
C THR A 627 -3.79 39.09 -2.45
N GLY A 628 -2.48 39.11 -2.24
CA GLY A 628 -1.86 39.35 -0.93
C GLY A 628 -1.96 38.18 0.06
N PHE A 629 -1.29 38.31 1.20
CA PHE A 629 -1.15 37.27 2.23
C PHE A 629 -0.88 37.91 3.60
N ASN A 630 -1.12 37.16 4.68
CA ASN A 630 -0.82 37.62 6.04
C ASN A 630 0.56 37.18 6.50
N LYS A 631 0.95 35.93 6.24
CA LYS A 631 2.29 35.40 6.54
C LYS A 631 2.76 34.44 5.46
N LEU A 632 4.03 34.51 5.08
CA LEU A 632 4.73 33.40 4.45
C LEU A 632 5.55 32.70 5.53
N VAL A 633 5.40 31.40 5.67
CA VAL A 633 6.13 30.59 6.64
C VAL A 633 6.75 29.42 5.89
N TYR A 634 8.08 29.39 5.80
CA TYR A 634 8.78 28.26 5.20
C TYR A 634 9.53 27.49 6.27
N VAL A 635 9.24 26.20 6.33
CA VAL A 635 9.96 25.21 7.13
C VAL A 635 11.03 24.60 6.23
N PRO A 636 12.24 24.30 6.73
CA PRO A 636 13.28 23.69 5.91
C PRO A 636 12.79 22.39 5.29
N GLU A 637 13.09 22.21 4.01
CA GLU A 637 12.82 20.95 3.31
C GLU A 637 13.70 19.82 3.86
N LYS A 638 14.88 20.20 4.38
CA LYS A 638 15.91 19.29 4.88
C LYS A 638 16.60 19.92 6.06
N VAL A 639 16.77 19.12 7.12
CA VAL A 639 17.61 19.44 8.28
C VAL A 639 18.56 18.27 8.47
N TYR A 640 19.86 18.55 8.59
CA TYR A 640 20.87 17.53 8.88
C TYR A 640 22.02 18.10 9.70
N LEU A 641 22.72 17.22 10.41
CA LEU A 641 23.88 17.56 11.22
C LEU A 641 25.16 17.35 10.42
N GLN A 642 26.10 18.30 10.48
CA GLN A 642 27.40 18.16 9.83
C GLN A 642 28.52 18.82 10.63
N LYS A 643 29.57 18.05 10.92
CA LYS A 643 30.84 18.55 11.45
C LYS A 643 31.78 18.96 10.30
N VAL A 644 32.37 20.16 10.39
CA VAL A 644 33.29 20.71 9.37
C VAL A 644 34.73 20.62 9.89
N SER A 645 35.46 19.59 9.44
CA SER A 645 36.79 19.22 9.96
C SER A 645 37.97 19.80 9.14
N SER A 646 39.12 19.98 9.79
CA SER A 646 40.40 20.37 9.19
C SER A 646 41.33 19.17 8.95
N PRO A 647 42.14 19.13 7.86
CA PRO A 647 42.18 20.10 6.76
C PRO A 647 40.94 19.98 5.88
N LEU A 648 40.48 21.11 5.32
CA LEU A 648 39.36 21.07 4.39
C LEU A 648 39.74 20.23 3.16
N PRO A 649 38.83 19.45 2.57
CA PRO A 649 39.15 18.64 1.39
C PRO A 649 39.74 19.44 0.21
N THR A 650 39.40 20.73 0.10
CA THR A 650 39.96 21.67 -0.87
C THR A 650 41.43 22.04 -0.61
N GLU A 651 41.92 21.89 0.62
CA GLU A 651 43.30 22.16 1.05
C GLU A 651 44.25 20.96 0.83
N LEU A 652 43.71 19.76 0.58
CA LEU A 652 44.50 18.55 0.34
C LEU A 652 45.31 18.63 -0.97
N SER A 653 46.53 18.09 -0.99
CA SER A 653 47.31 18.01 -2.23
C SER A 653 46.73 17.00 -3.22
N ASP A 654 47.08 17.10 -4.51
CA ASP A 654 46.63 16.12 -5.51
C ASP A 654 47.08 14.69 -5.17
N ASP A 655 48.25 14.53 -4.58
CA ASP A 655 48.76 13.22 -4.16
C ASP A 655 47.97 12.66 -2.97
N ASP A 656 47.54 13.51 -2.04
CA ASP A 656 46.68 13.12 -0.92
C ASP A 656 45.29 12.69 -1.41
N LEU A 657 44.68 13.42 -2.35
CA LEU A 657 43.39 13.07 -2.95
C LEU A 657 43.47 11.73 -3.71
N LEU A 658 44.54 11.55 -4.50
CA LEU A 658 44.74 10.31 -5.26
C LEU A 658 45.03 9.11 -4.36
N ALA A 659 45.65 9.30 -3.18
CA ALA A 659 45.87 8.25 -2.21
C ALA A 659 44.58 7.76 -1.54
N LYS A 660 43.57 8.64 -1.43
CA LYS A 660 42.25 8.34 -0.86
C LYS A 660 41.25 7.75 -1.86
N LEU A 661 41.58 7.72 -3.15
CA LEU A 661 40.72 7.19 -4.21
C LEU A 661 41.31 5.92 -4.84
N PHE A 662 40.46 5.13 -5.50
CA PHE A 662 40.92 3.90 -6.15
C PHE A 662 41.96 4.19 -7.23
N TYR A 663 43.08 3.50 -7.11
CA TYR A 663 44.19 3.62 -8.04
C TYR A 663 43.79 3.14 -9.44
N SER A 664 44.16 3.93 -10.46
CA SER A 664 44.06 3.51 -11.86
C SER A 664 45.41 3.56 -12.55
N LYS A 665 45.91 2.38 -12.98
CA LYS A 665 47.17 2.24 -13.74
C LYS A 665 46.97 2.42 -15.25
N HIS A 666 45.83 1.97 -15.75
CA HIS A 666 45.51 1.90 -17.18
C HIS A 666 44.35 2.84 -17.47
N LEU A 667 44.51 3.67 -18.48
CA LEU A 667 43.55 4.74 -18.78
C LEU A 667 42.58 4.31 -19.89
N PRO A 668 41.38 4.92 -19.95
CA PRO A 668 40.50 4.80 -21.11
C PRO A 668 41.28 5.09 -22.41
N GLY A 669 41.25 4.15 -23.35
CA GLY A 669 42.07 4.22 -24.58
C GLY A 669 43.20 3.18 -24.63
N ASP A 670 43.62 2.62 -23.49
CA ASP A 670 44.57 1.50 -23.46
C ASP A 670 43.98 0.24 -24.09
N LEU A 671 44.79 -0.53 -24.82
CA LEU A 671 44.41 -1.79 -25.48
C LEU A 671 43.79 -2.81 -24.52
N ILE A 672 44.22 -2.82 -23.25
CA ILE A 672 43.74 -3.76 -22.22
C ILE A 672 42.59 -3.20 -21.37
N TYR A 673 42.21 -1.93 -21.53
CA TYR A 673 41.17 -1.29 -20.72
C TYR A 673 39.81 -2.01 -20.77
N PRO A 674 39.35 -2.58 -21.90
CA PRO A 674 38.12 -3.39 -21.92
C PRO A 674 38.18 -4.63 -21.00
N LEU A 675 39.35 -5.27 -20.86
CA LEU A 675 39.53 -6.41 -19.96
C LEU A 675 39.50 -5.98 -18.50
N ILE A 676 39.96 -4.77 -18.20
CA ILE A 676 39.87 -4.19 -16.85
C ILE A 676 38.40 -3.94 -16.47
N LYS A 677 37.60 -3.34 -17.36
CA LYS A 677 36.16 -3.19 -17.14
C LYS A 677 35.44 -4.53 -16.96
N LEU A 678 35.86 -5.56 -17.69
CA LEU A 678 35.32 -6.91 -17.51
C LEU A 678 35.70 -7.50 -16.13
N ASN A 679 36.95 -7.34 -15.70
CA ASN A 679 37.42 -7.81 -14.40
C ASN A 679 36.68 -7.11 -13.24
N GLU A 680 36.45 -5.80 -13.34
CA GLU A 680 35.67 -5.04 -12.35
C GLU A 680 34.24 -5.57 -12.23
N ARG A 681 33.58 -5.92 -13.34
CA ARG A 681 32.25 -6.54 -13.33
C ARG A 681 32.24 -7.96 -12.75
N ILE A 682 33.33 -8.70 -12.90
CA ILE A 682 33.47 -10.05 -12.33
C ILE A 682 33.71 -9.99 -10.82
N LEU A 683 34.44 -8.98 -10.36
CA LEU A 683 34.77 -8.75 -8.95
C LEU A 683 33.67 -8.04 -8.17
N GLU A 684 32.65 -7.52 -8.85
CA GLU A 684 31.49 -6.90 -8.23
C GLU A 684 30.81 -7.88 -7.25
N ALA A 685 30.70 -7.46 -5.98
CA ALA A 685 30.05 -8.25 -4.94
C ALA A 685 28.59 -8.54 -5.30
N ARG A 686 28.06 -9.69 -4.87
CA ARG A 686 26.63 -9.98 -5.03
C ARG A 686 25.85 -9.11 -4.04
N GLU A 687 24.72 -8.57 -4.49
CA GLU A 687 23.74 -7.69 -3.79
C GLU A 687 23.27 -8.15 -2.37
N LYS A 688 23.73 -9.31 -1.89
CA LYS A 688 23.47 -9.78 -0.51
C LYS A 688 24.29 -9.05 0.56
N ASP A 689 25.38 -8.39 0.18
CA ASP A 689 26.18 -7.50 1.03
C ASP A 689 26.07 -6.09 0.44
N TYR A 690 25.03 -5.37 0.84
CA TYR A 690 24.65 -4.08 0.25
C TYR A 690 25.73 -3.01 0.49
N ASP A 691 26.22 -2.88 1.72
CA ASP A 691 27.25 -1.89 2.07
C ASP A 691 28.57 -2.17 1.38
N GLY A 692 29.01 -3.44 1.35
CA GLY A 692 30.21 -3.84 0.63
C GLY A 692 30.09 -3.65 -0.88
N TRP A 693 28.92 -3.95 -1.45
CA TRP A 693 28.63 -3.70 -2.86
C TRP A 693 28.68 -2.20 -3.18
N LEU A 694 28.06 -1.36 -2.35
CA LEU A 694 28.03 0.08 -2.60
C LEU A 694 29.40 0.72 -2.41
N LEU A 695 30.15 0.39 -1.36
CA LEU A 695 31.52 0.87 -1.18
C LEU A 695 32.39 0.51 -2.38
N TYR A 696 32.24 -0.71 -2.92
CA TYR A 696 32.92 -1.11 -4.16
C TYR A 696 32.49 -0.25 -5.35
N LYS A 697 31.18 -0.03 -5.54
CA LYS A 697 30.65 0.81 -6.63
C LYS A 697 31.13 2.26 -6.53
N ILE A 698 31.10 2.86 -5.35
CA ILE A 698 31.62 4.20 -5.07
C ILE A 698 33.13 4.26 -5.28
N GLY A 699 33.86 3.21 -4.91
CA GLY A 699 35.28 3.06 -5.22
C GLY A 699 35.56 3.01 -6.73
N ILE A 700 34.76 2.26 -7.49
CA ILE A 700 34.84 2.24 -8.96
C ILE A 700 34.49 3.61 -9.56
N LEU A 701 33.49 4.31 -9.01
CA LEU A 701 33.16 5.67 -9.41
C LEU A 701 34.35 6.61 -9.15
N GLY A 702 35.00 6.52 -7.98
CA GLY A 702 36.22 7.24 -7.66
C GLY A 702 37.40 6.90 -8.57
N LYS A 703 37.52 5.64 -8.99
CA LYS A 703 38.50 5.24 -10.00
C LYS A 703 38.26 5.95 -11.34
N ARG A 704 37.00 6.16 -11.75
CA ARG A 704 36.66 6.93 -12.96
C ARG A 704 37.04 8.40 -12.82
N ALA A 705 36.86 9.00 -11.64
CA ALA A 705 37.34 10.36 -11.37
C ALA A 705 38.87 10.47 -11.53
N THR A 706 39.62 9.52 -10.96
CA THR A 706 41.07 9.41 -11.12
C THR A 706 41.50 9.25 -12.59
N GLU A 707 40.77 8.45 -13.37
CA GLU A 707 41.03 8.26 -14.81
C GLU A 707 40.87 9.57 -15.59
N ILE A 708 39.80 10.32 -15.34
CA ILE A 708 39.53 11.63 -15.97
C ILE A 708 40.64 12.63 -15.63
N TYR A 709 40.98 12.76 -14.34
CA TYR A 709 42.06 13.65 -13.88
C TYR A 709 43.39 13.31 -14.58
N LYS A 710 43.77 12.03 -14.63
CA LYS A 710 45.01 11.59 -15.30
C LYS A 710 44.99 11.86 -16.81
N LEU A 711 43.89 11.56 -17.49
CA LEU A 711 43.74 11.82 -18.94
C LEU A 711 43.92 13.30 -19.28
N ARG A 712 43.37 14.19 -18.46
CA ARG A 712 43.52 15.64 -18.66
C ARG A 712 44.94 16.12 -18.35
N LYS A 713 45.57 15.60 -17.29
CA LYS A 713 46.97 15.93 -16.93
C LYS A 713 47.98 15.54 -18.01
N ILE A 714 47.73 14.43 -18.72
CA ILE A 714 48.61 13.98 -19.83
C ILE A 714 48.23 14.59 -21.20
N GLY A 715 47.19 15.42 -21.27
CA GLY A 715 46.72 16.02 -22.53
C GLY A 715 46.21 15.01 -23.55
N SER A 716 45.42 14.01 -23.11
CA SER A 716 44.86 12.96 -23.98
C SER A 716 43.80 13.49 -24.95
N ASP A 717 43.31 12.63 -25.85
CA ASP A 717 42.29 12.96 -26.85
C ASP A 717 40.97 13.41 -26.17
N GLU A 718 40.45 14.55 -26.61
CA GLU A 718 39.24 15.18 -26.07
C GLU A 718 37.99 14.29 -26.20
N ASP A 719 37.90 13.45 -27.24
CA ASP A 719 36.79 12.51 -27.42
C ASP A 719 36.83 11.38 -26.38
N ILE A 720 38.03 10.93 -26.01
CA ILE A 720 38.24 9.93 -24.96
C ILE A 720 37.89 10.52 -23.59
N ILE A 721 38.29 11.78 -23.35
CA ILE A 721 37.97 12.51 -22.12
C ILE A 721 36.45 12.66 -21.99
N LYS A 722 35.76 13.20 -22.99
CA LYS A 722 34.29 13.37 -22.98
C LYS A 722 33.55 12.06 -22.77
N LYS A 723 34.00 10.97 -23.39
CA LYS A 723 33.40 9.64 -23.19
C LYS A 723 33.58 9.14 -21.76
N SER A 724 34.72 9.43 -21.14
CA SER A 724 35.01 9.05 -19.76
C SER A 724 34.18 9.88 -18.77
N GLU A 725 34.03 11.18 -19.01
CA GLU A 725 33.16 12.07 -18.25
C GLU A 725 31.68 11.65 -18.33
N GLY A 726 31.20 11.31 -19.53
CA GLY A 726 29.85 10.76 -19.72
C GLY A 726 29.65 9.42 -19.00
N SER A 727 30.67 8.56 -18.96
CA SER A 727 30.62 7.31 -18.20
C SER A 727 30.56 7.54 -16.69
N TYR A 728 31.29 8.53 -16.16
CA TYR A 728 31.25 8.90 -14.75
C TYR A 728 29.85 9.36 -14.36
N MET A 729 29.28 10.32 -15.11
CA MET A 729 27.94 10.86 -14.82
C MET A 729 26.84 9.80 -14.95
N SER A 730 26.95 8.90 -15.93
CA SER A 730 25.98 7.81 -16.08
C SER A 730 25.98 6.86 -14.88
N THR A 731 27.17 6.51 -14.36
CA THR A 731 27.30 5.62 -13.20
C THR A 731 26.91 6.34 -11.91
N MET A 732 27.23 7.63 -11.78
CA MET A 732 26.80 8.44 -10.65
C MET A 732 25.27 8.53 -10.55
N ARG A 733 24.57 8.72 -11.68
CA ARG A 733 23.10 8.69 -11.73
C ARG A 733 22.50 7.31 -11.47
N GLU A 734 23.22 6.24 -11.82
CA GLU A 734 22.80 4.87 -11.50
C GLU A 734 22.80 4.62 -9.99
N LEU A 735 23.74 5.25 -9.26
CA LEU A 735 23.92 5.10 -7.80
C LEU A 735 23.20 6.19 -6.98
N GLU A 736 22.45 7.10 -7.60
CA GLU A 736 21.88 8.27 -6.93
C GLU A 736 20.96 7.89 -5.76
N GLU A 737 20.02 6.96 -5.98
CA GLU A 737 19.10 6.51 -4.93
C GLU A 737 19.85 5.89 -3.74
N ASP A 738 20.87 5.07 -4.01
CA ASP A 738 21.68 4.39 -2.98
C ASP A 738 22.52 5.40 -2.17
N ILE A 739 23.11 6.39 -2.86
CA ILE A 739 23.90 7.47 -2.23
C ILE A 739 23.01 8.35 -1.36
N VAL A 740 21.84 8.75 -1.85
CA VAL A 740 20.90 9.59 -1.10
C VAL A 740 20.37 8.87 0.13
N MET A 741 20.00 7.59 -0.01
CA MET A 741 19.52 6.80 1.12
C MET A 741 20.57 6.69 2.23
N LEU A 742 21.85 6.50 1.88
CA LEU A 742 22.93 6.41 2.87
C LEU A 742 23.42 7.76 3.36
N SER A 743 23.38 8.83 2.56
CA SER A 743 23.84 10.14 3.01
C SER A 743 22.98 10.72 4.14
N GLN A 744 21.74 10.24 4.25
CA GLN A 744 20.81 10.56 5.33
C GLN A 744 21.05 9.72 6.60
N SER A 745 21.81 8.61 6.51
CA SER A 745 22.19 7.82 7.68
C SER A 745 23.51 8.31 8.28
N VAL A 746 23.61 8.28 9.60
CA VAL A 746 24.90 8.41 10.29
C VAL A 746 25.49 6.99 10.36
N SER A 747 26.49 6.71 9.53
CA SER A 747 27.20 5.42 9.55
C SER A 747 28.65 5.55 9.09
N PRO A 748 29.56 4.65 9.51
CA PRO A 748 30.92 4.61 8.97
C PRO A 748 30.95 4.38 7.46
N VAL A 749 29.95 3.67 6.91
CA VAL A 749 29.82 3.48 5.46
C VAL A 749 29.41 4.79 4.80
N SER A 750 28.43 5.49 5.35
CA SER A 750 27.96 6.77 4.79
C SER A 750 29.03 7.84 4.87
N SER A 751 29.82 7.90 5.96
CA SER A 751 30.96 8.83 6.07
C SER A 751 32.03 8.53 5.02
N VAL A 752 32.41 7.26 4.81
CA VAL A 752 33.36 6.86 3.75
C VAL A 752 32.83 7.19 2.35
N VAL A 753 31.53 7.00 2.11
CA VAL A 753 30.89 7.35 0.84
C VAL A 753 30.89 8.87 0.64
N LYS A 754 30.49 9.65 1.64
CA LYS A 754 30.50 11.13 1.64
C LYS A 754 31.91 11.65 1.35
N ASP A 755 32.90 11.19 2.11
CA ASP A 755 34.31 11.54 1.95
C ASP A 755 34.82 11.23 0.54
N SER A 756 34.59 10.00 0.06
CA SER A 756 35.00 9.57 -1.27
C SER A 756 34.40 10.47 -2.34
N LEU A 757 33.12 10.82 -2.24
CA LEU A 757 32.44 11.69 -3.20
C LEU A 757 32.97 13.14 -3.13
N ILE A 758 33.30 13.65 -1.94
CA ILE A 758 33.93 14.96 -1.77
C ILE A 758 35.33 14.96 -2.39
N TYR A 759 36.16 13.95 -2.15
CA TYR A 759 37.49 13.84 -2.75
C TYR A 759 37.42 13.76 -4.29
N GLN A 760 36.46 13.00 -4.82
CA GLN A 760 36.19 12.93 -6.25
C GLN A 760 35.83 14.29 -6.83
N TRP A 761 34.97 15.05 -6.15
CA TRP A 761 34.57 16.39 -6.57
C TRP A 761 35.77 17.33 -6.65
N VAL A 762 36.56 17.45 -5.58
CA VAL A 762 37.75 18.33 -5.57
C VAL A 762 38.73 17.93 -6.69
N LEU A 763 38.97 16.63 -6.87
CA LEU A 763 39.87 16.14 -7.92
C LEU A 763 39.37 16.46 -9.33
N LEU A 764 38.06 16.30 -9.58
CA LEU A 764 37.45 16.58 -10.89
C LEU A 764 37.36 18.07 -11.18
N ASP A 765 37.08 18.90 -10.17
CA ASP A 765 37.06 20.35 -10.28
C ASP A 765 38.45 20.88 -10.70
N ARG A 766 39.52 20.40 -10.05
CA ARG A 766 40.91 20.70 -10.44
C ARG A 766 41.28 20.23 -11.84
N ALA A 767 40.66 19.15 -12.32
CA ALA A 767 40.82 18.68 -13.70
C ALA A 767 40.04 19.54 -14.72
N GLY A 768 39.24 20.51 -14.29
CA GLY A 768 38.38 21.31 -15.16
C GLY A 768 37.26 20.50 -15.81
N PHE A 769 36.73 19.51 -15.09
CA PHE A 769 35.62 18.65 -15.51
C PHE A 769 34.41 19.46 -15.98
N LYS A 770 33.89 19.18 -17.18
CA LYS A 770 32.76 19.89 -17.78
C LYS A 770 31.71 18.91 -18.31
N SER A 771 30.88 18.42 -17.41
CA SER A 771 29.73 17.55 -17.72
C SER A 771 28.61 18.33 -18.43
N GLN A 772 27.95 17.70 -19.41
CA GLN A 772 26.67 18.15 -19.94
C GLN A 772 25.54 17.62 -19.04
N GLY A 773 25.09 18.44 -18.09
CA GLY A 773 24.06 18.10 -17.11
C GLY A 773 24.22 18.95 -15.85
N ASP A 774 23.79 18.42 -14.70
CA ASP A 774 23.98 19.08 -13.40
C ASP A 774 25.47 19.10 -12.98
N PRO A 775 25.98 20.25 -12.52
CA PRO A 775 27.31 20.34 -11.91
C PRO A 775 27.43 19.43 -10.69
N LEU A 776 28.54 18.72 -10.59
CA LEU A 776 28.87 17.82 -9.48
C LEU A 776 28.71 18.46 -8.08
N PRO A 777 29.20 19.69 -7.80
CA PRO A 777 28.99 20.30 -6.49
C PRO A 777 27.51 20.53 -6.12
N LEU A 778 26.64 20.79 -7.11
CA LEU A 778 25.20 20.97 -6.90
C LEU A 778 24.51 19.63 -6.60
N LEU A 779 24.96 18.54 -7.24
CA LEU A 779 24.52 17.18 -6.88
C LEU A 779 24.88 16.82 -5.43
N LEU A 780 26.12 17.09 -5.01
CA LEU A 780 26.56 16.76 -3.64
C LEU A 780 25.82 17.56 -2.55
N SER A 781 25.51 18.84 -2.81
CA SER A 781 24.71 19.63 -1.88
C SER A 781 23.26 19.12 -1.81
N ARG A 782 22.63 18.84 -2.96
CA ARG A 782 21.27 18.26 -3.00
C ARG A 782 21.16 16.91 -2.28
N TRP A 783 22.24 16.13 -2.24
CA TRP A 783 22.33 14.85 -1.54
C TRP A 783 22.78 14.97 -0.08
N ASN A 784 22.89 16.17 0.49
CA ASN A 784 23.31 16.42 1.89
C ASN A 784 24.72 15.87 2.21
N ILE A 785 25.61 15.86 1.22
CA ILE A 785 27.00 15.40 1.39
C ILE A 785 27.90 16.56 1.80
N LYS A 786 27.67 17.73 1.21
CA LYS A 786 28.36 18.96 1.59
C LYS A 786 27.35 20.11 1.74
N PRO A 787 27.65 21.12 2.56
CA PRO A 787 26.86 22.34 2.60
C PRO A 787 26.87 23.03 1.24
N THR A 788 25.81 23.79 0.97
CA THR A 788 25.71 24.58 -0.25
C THR A 788 26.69 25.74 -0.21
N PHE A 789 26.82 26.38 0.95
CA PHE A 789 27.73 27.49 1.20
C PHE A 789 28.89 27.05 2.10
N GLU A 790 30.08 27.62 1.90
CA GLU A 790 31.22 27.27 2.75
C GLU A 790 31.00 27.75 4.19
N LEU A 791 31.21 26.84 5.14
CA LEU A 791 31.11 27.09 6.57
C LEU A 791 32.51 27.03 7.22
N PRO A 792 32.76 27.80 8.29
CA PRO A 792 34.01 27.73 9.02
C PRO A 792 34.26 26.35 9.64
N VAL A 793 35.54 25.96 9.75
CA VAL A 793 35.95 24.76 10.51
C VAL A 793 35.54 24.92 11.97
N SER A 794 34.90 23.89 12.52
CA SER A 794 34.50 23.84 13.93
C SER A 794 34.66 22.43 14.49
N GLU A 795 34.90 22.36 15.80
CA GLU A 795 34.86 21.10 16.54
C GLU A 795 33.43 20.67 16.88
N ASN A 796 32.46 21.60 16.89
CA ASN A 796 31.05 21.30 17.11
C ASN A 796 30.32 21.10 15.78
N SER A 797 29.16 20.43 15.83
CA SER A 797 28.33 20.17 14.65
C SER A 797 27.48 21.38 14.26
N TYR A 798 27.32 21.59 12.96
CA TYR A 798 26.32 22.52 12.44
C TYR A 798 24.99 21.80 12.23
N VAL A 799 23.91 22.41 12.69
CA VAL A 799 22.54 22.10 12.25
C VAL A 799 22.30 22.89 10.96
N ILE A 800 22.25 22.20 9.83
CA ILE A 800 22.09 22.83 8.52
C ILE A 800 20.66 22.61 8.03
N ALA A 801 19.97 23.72 7.79
CA ALA A 801 18.60 23.79 7.32
C ALA A 801 18.54 24.46 5.95
N SER A 802 18.07 23.72 4.96
CA SER A 802 17.91 24.22 3.58
C SER A 802 16.45 24.54 3.28
N PHE A 803 16.20 25.68 2.64
CA PHE A 803 14.86 26.13 2.28
C PHE A 803 14.84 26.79 0.90
N GLU A 804 13.72 26.62 0.18
CA GLU A 804 13.43 27.32 -1.07
C GLU A 804 12.49 28.49 -0.75
N VAL A 805 12.95 29.72 -0.99
CA VAL A 805 12.13 30.93 -0.86
C VAL A 805 11.67 31.38 -2.24
N PRO A 806 10.34 31.41 -2.52
CA PRO A 806 9.85 31.76 -3.85
C PRO A 806 9.85 33.28 -4.12
N VAL A 807 9.87 34.11 -3.08
CA VAL A 807 9.77 35.57 -3.19
C VAL A 807 10.78 36.23 -2.27
N GLY A 808 11.60 37.12 -2.83
CA GLY A 808 12.55 37.89 -2.01
C GLY A 808 11.85 38.88 -1.08
N GLY A 809 12.40 39.07 0.12
CA GLY A 809 11.79 39.88 1.17
C GLY A 809 12.66 40.03 2.41
N GLN A 810 12.10 40.65 3.45
CA GLN A 810 12.73 40.78 4.77
C GLN A 810 12.15 39.72 5.69
N TYR A 811 12.86 38.60 5.85
CA TYR A 811 12.39 37.45 6.64
C TYR A 811 12.94 37.50 8.05
N SER A 812 12.10 37.20 9.03
CA SER A 812 12.53 36.88 10.38
C SER A 812 12.85 35.39 10.49
N ILE A 813 13.96 35.05 11.13
CA ILE A 813 14.27 33.68 11.51
C ILE A 813 13.67 33.46 12.91
N LEU A 814 12.77 32.50 13.04
CA LEU A 814 12.31 32.02 14.33
C LEU A 814 13.19 30.84 14.72
N GLU A 815 13.98 31.04 15.76
CA GLU A 815 14.92 30.10 16.35
C GLU A 815 14.68 30.02 17.87
N PRO A 816 14.96 28.90 18.56
CA PRO A 816 15.14 28.90 20.01
C PRO A 816 16.33 29.77 20.48
N ASP A 817 16.24 30.32 21.70
CA ASP A 817 17.20 31.23 22.36
C ASP A 817 18.65 30.70 22.55
N ARG A 818 19.04 29.55 21.96
CA ARG A 818 20.20 28.73 22.37
C ARG A 818 21.41 28.68 21.43
N ALA A 819 21.36 29.25 20.22
CA ALA A 819 22.49 29.20 19.28
C ALA A 819 23.78 29.89 19.77
N GLU A 820 24.93 29.26 19.53
CA GLU A 820 26.24 29.94 19.64
C GLU A 820 26.46 30.92 18.47
N GLU A 821 26.30 30.43 17.24
CA GLU A 821 26.52 31.21 16.02
C GLU A 821 25.58 30.79 14.90
N VAL A 822 24.98 31.77 14.21
CA VAL A 822 24.08 31.52 13.07
C VAL A 822 24.69 32.05 11.78
N TYR A 823 24.69 31.24 10.74
CA TYR A 823 25.18 31.55 9.41
C TYR A 823 24.03 31.50 8.41
N PHE A 824 23.89 32.55 7.62
CA PHE A 824 22.98 32.60 6.47
C PHE A 824 23.79 32.67 5.19
N ASP A 825 23.61 31.68 4.31
CA ASP A 825 24.37 31.52 3.07
C ASP A 825 25.90 31.62 3.27
N GLY A 826 26.40 30.99 4.34
CA GLY A 826 27.81 30.97 4.73
C GLY A 826 28.32 32.25 5.41
N LYS A 827 27.47 33.28 5.59
CA LYS A 827 27.84 34.52 6.27
C LYS A 827 27.27 34.55 7.69
N ARG A 828 28.12 34.83 8.67
CA ARG A 828 27.70 34.99 10.07
C ARG A 828 26.72 36.15 10.24
N LEU A 829 25.61 35.89 10.92
CA LEU A 829 24.66 36.91 11.36
C LEU A 829 25.12 37.52 12.70
N ASN A 830 25.10 38.85 12.78
CA ASN A 830 25.53 39.58 13.98
C ASN A 830 24.39 39.84 14.98
N ASN A 831 23.13 39.81 14.52
CA ASN A 831 21.93 39.96 15.35
C ASN A 831 20.78 39.16 14.71
N ILE A 832 20.27 38.16 15.43
CA ILE A 832 19.28 37.19 14.93
C ILE A 832 17.85 37.78 14.99
N ASP A 833 17.59 38.72 15.89
CA ASP A 833 16.29 39.39 16.03
C ASP A 833 15.97 40.37 14.88
N GLN A 834 16.94 40.62 13.98
CA GLN A 834 16.74 41.50 12.84
C GLN A 834 16.29 40.70 11.61
N ALA A 835 15.27 41.21 10.92
CA ALA A 835 14.86 40.66 9.64
C ALA A 835 16.05 40.64 8.66
N ILE A 836 16.26 39.50 8.02
CA ILE A 836 17.29 39.28 7.02
C ILE A 836 16.73 39.49 5.62
N SER A 837 17.55 40.10 4.75
CA SER A 837 17.21 40.22 3.33
C SER A 837 17.46 38.88 2.65
N VAL A 838 16.40 38.23 2.18
CA VAL A 838 16.45 36.95 1.47
C VAL A 838 15.98 37.20 0.04
N ASP A 839 16.73 36.72 -0.95
CA ASP A 839 16.33 36.78 -2.35
C ASP A 839 15.41 35.59 -2.69
N ALA A 840 14.85 35.54 -3.90
CA ALA A 840 14.15 34.34 -4.34
C ALA A 840 15.17 33.26 -4.77
N GLY A 841 15.06 32.05 -4.22
CA GLY A 841 15.96 30.94 -4.53
C GLY A 841 16.14 29.95 -3.39
N GLU A 842 17.14 29.08 -3.55
CA GLU A 842 17.60 28.17 -2.49
C GLU A 842 18.54 28.90 -1.53
N HIS A 843 18.29 28.73 -0.23
CA HIS A 843 19.05 29.35 0.85
C HIS A 843 19.35 28.33 1.94
N GLU A 844 20.39 28.62 2.73
CA GLU A 844 20.86 27.74 3.80
C GLU A 844 21.06 28.54 5.08
N ILE A 845 20.46 28.06 6.17
CA ILE A 845 20.78 28.50 7.53
C ILE A 845 21.58 27.37 8.19
N ALA A 846 22.76 27.70 8.69
CA ALA A 846 23.57 26.80 9.49
C ALA A 846 23.71 27.37 10.89
N ILE A 847 23.28 26.61 11.89
CA ILE A 847 23.39 26.96 13.29
C ILE A 847 24.54 26.14 13.87
N LEU A 848 25.55 26.80 14.41
CA LEU A 848 26.56 26.15 15.24
C LEU A 848 25.97 25.98 16.64
N ASP A 849 25.80 24.73 17.05
CA ASP A 849 25.20 24.34 18.33
C ASP A 849 26.18 23.45 19.08
N ASP A 850 26.09 23.40 20.42
CA ASP A 850 26.96 22.54 21.22
C ASP A 850 26.59 21.07 20.98
N ASP A 851 27.59 20.21 20.70
CA ASP A 851 27.35 18.78 20.54
C ASP A 851 26.74 18.17 21.82
N GLU A 852 27.04 18.72 23.01
CA GLU A 852 26.42 18.29 24.27
C GLU A 852 24.92 18.67 24.37
N GLU A 853 24.46 19.70 23.66
CA GLU A 853 23.05 20.11 23.61
C GLU A 853 22.26 19.39 22.50
N LEU A 854 22.93 19.07 21.38
CA LEU A 854 22.35 18.29 20.29
C LEU A 854 22.19 16.82 20.65
N TYR A 855 23.12 16.26 21.42
CA TYR A 855 23.17 14.86 21.79
C TYR A 855 23.10 14.68 23.31
N GLU A 856 21.92 14.30 23.79
CA GLU A 856 21.74 13.95 25.20
C GLU A 856 22.11 12.47 25.42
N SER A 857 23.18 12.20 26.17
CA SER A 857 23.67 10.84 26.43
C SER A 857 22.71 10.02 27.29
N VAL A 858 22.23 8.89 26.75
CA VAL A 858 21.36 7.91 27.44
C VAL A 858 22.19 6.75 27.98
N LEU A 859 23.17 6.29 27.20
CA LEU A 859 24.15 5.28 27.56
C LEU A 859 25.50 5.67 26.98
N GLU A 860 26.56 5.61 27.78
CA GLU A 860 27.92 5.75 27.29
C GLU A 860 28.85 4.80 28.04
N SER A 861 29.56 3.94 27.29
CA SER A 861 30.53 3.00 27.82
C SER A 861 31.75 2.91 26.91
N GLU A 862 32.86 3.47 27.38
CA GLU A 862 34.17 3.35 26.72
C GLU A 862 34.88 2.01 27.03
N GLU A 863 34.38 1.25 28.01
CA GLU A 863 35.00 -0.01 28.41
C GLU A 863 34.78 -1.14 27.39
N LEU A 864 35.79 -2.01 27.29
CA LEU A 864 35.73 -3.23 26.47
C LEU A 864 34.81 -4.26 27.14
N MET A 865 33.69 -4.56 26.51
CA MET A 865 32.73 -5.58 26.92
C MET A 865 32.83 -6.82 26.04
N VAL A 866 32.69 -8.01 26.62
CA VAL A 866 32.55 -9.27 25.87
C VAL A 866 31.12 -9.75 26.00
N ILE A 867 30.39 -9.75 24.89
CA ILE A 867 28.98 -10.17 24.83
C ILE A 867 28.92 -11.54 24.14
N ASN A 868 28.18 -12.48 24.71
CA ASN A 868 28.05 -13.84 24.20
C ASN A 868 26.62 -14.38 24.40
N ASN A 869 26.29 -15.52 23.79
CA ASN A 869 24.95 -16.13 23.87
C ASN A 869 24.45 -16.45 25.29
N LEU A 870 25.35 -16.63 26.28
CA LEU A 870 25.00 -17.08 27.62
C LEU A 870 24.72 -15.91 28.57
N GLU A 871 25.56 -14.87 28.52
CA GLU A 871 25.44 -13.68 29.36
C GLU A 871 24.49 -12.64 28.73
N GLY A 872 24.48 -12.52 27.41
CA GLY A 872 23.71 -11.52 26.68
C GLY A 872 24.11 -10.08 27.02
N PHE A 873 23.47 -9.11 26.38
CA PHE A 873 23.46 -7.71 26.83
C PHE A 873 22.05 -7.19 26.66
N ASN A 874 21.51 -6.58 27.72
CA ASN A 874 20.22 -5.91 27.71
C ASN A 874 20.30 -4.64 28.55
N PHE A 875 20.06 -3.49 27.93
CA PHE A 875 20.02 -2.19 28.59
C PHE A 875 18.63 -1.57 28.43
N GLU A 876 17.89 -1.43 29.55
CA GLU A 876 16.60 -0.74 29.58
C GLU A 876 16.82 0.77 29.75
N PHE A 877 16.14 1.57 28.93
CA PHE A 877 16.11 3.03 29.04
C PHE A 877 14.70 3.56 28.83
N GLU A 878 14.44 4.79 29.30
CA GLU A 878 13.12 5.42 29.26
C GLU A 878 13.05 6.48 28.16
N PHE A 879 11.86 6.61 27.57
CA PHE A 879 11.56 7.67 26.62
C PHE A 879 10.87 8.84 27.32
N PRO A 880 11.12 10.09 26.88
CA PRO A 880 10.25 11.22 27.19
C PRO A 880 8.81 10.99 26.74
N ASP A 881 7.88 11.84 27.18
CA ASP A 881 6.46 11.77 26.79
C ASP A 881 6.20 12.06 25.29
N HIS A 882 7.22 12.50 24.55
CA HIS A 882 7.18 12.82 23.12
C HIS A 882 8.14 11.95 22.31
N SER A 883 7.87 11.82 21.01
CA SER A 883 8.73 11.07 20.09
C SER A 883 10.01 11.84 19.76
N PHE A 884 11.16 11.20 20.00
CA PHE A 884 12.50 11.68 19.65
C PHE A 884 13.26 10.64 18.81
N GLU A 885 14.25 11.14 18.06
CA GLU A 885 15.27 10.36 17.37
C GLU A 885 16.43 10.04 18.32
N TYR A 886 17.01 8.85 18.14
CA TYR A 886 18.09 8.32 18.95
C TYR A 886 19.16 7.71 18.05
N ASP A 887 20.42 8.00 18.34
CA ASP A 887 21.60 7.46 17.67
C ASP A 887 22.27 6.40 18.53
N LEU A 888 22.54 5.24 17.93
CA LEU A 888 23.27 4.12 18.53
C LEU A 888 24.59 3.93 17.78
N ASP A 889 25.72 4.12 18.47
CA ASP A 889 27.07 3.91 17.91
C ASP A 889 27.93 3.00 18.79
N PHE A 890 28.69 2.08 18.18
CA PHE A 890 29.66 1.22 18.87
C PHE A 890 30.67 0.57 17.91
N ASP A 891 31.81 0.14 18.45
CA ASP A 891 32.77 -0.71 17.74
C ASP A 891 32.62 -2.16 18.17
N TYR A 892 32.70 -3.11 17.23
CA TYR A 892 32.61 -4.54 17.53
C TYR A 892 33.65 -5.40 16.81
N ARG A 893 33.93 -6.59 17.38
CA ARG A 893 34.78 -7.62 16.78
C ARG A 893 34.33 -9.02 17.17
N PHE A 894 34.23 -9.93 16.21
CA PHE A 894 33.88 -11.34 16.47
C PHE A 894 35.03 -12.13 17.12
N ILE A 895 34.79 -12.67 18.33
CA ILE A 895 35.64 -13.70 18.95
C ILE A 895 35.23 -15.09 18.43
N LYS A 896 33.93 -15.42 18.51
CA LYS A 896 33.37 -16.72 18.13
C LYS A 896 32.08 -16.50 17.34
N GLY A 897 31.76 -17.44 16.44
CA GLY A 897 30.58 -17.34 15.60
C GLY A 897 30.80 -16.53 14.32
N ASN A 898 29.74 -16.45 13.53
CA ASN A 898 29.69 -15.76 12.24
C ASN A 898 28.51 -14.80 12.12
N LEU A 899 27.61 -14.76 13.10
CA LEU A 899 26.37 -13.99 13.02
C LEU A 899 25.87 -13.61 14.41
N PHE A 900 25.54 -12.34 14.65
CA PHE A 900 24.76 -11.87 15.80
C PHE A 900 23.73 -10.83 15.34
N GLN A 901 22.81 -10.42 16.21
CA GLN A 901 21.88 -9.34 15.92
C GLN A 901 21.72 -8.38 17.09
N ILE A 902 21.34 -7.15 16.78
CA ILE A 902 20.87 -6.16 17.75
C ILE A 902 19.38 -5.96 17.55
N ASN A 903 18.70 -5.81 18.67
CA ASN A 903 17.27 -5.58 18.76
C ASN A 903 17.01 -4.41 19.71
N ILE A 904 16.34 -3.36 19.23
CA ILE A 904 15.82 -2.28 20.08
C ILE A 904 14.34 -2.53 20.27
N GLN A 905 13.98 -3.02 21.46
CA GLN A 905 12.62 -3.40 21.78
C GLN A 905 11.90 -2.33 22.60
N GLN A 906 10.92 -1.63 22.03
CA GLN A 906 10.06 -0.66 22.72
C GLN A 906 8.90 -1.36 23.47
N ASP A 907 8.25 -0.69 24.42
CA ASP A 907 7.23 -1.28 25.31
C ASP A 907 5.84 -1.46 24.68
N ILE A 908 5.53 -0.66 23.65
CA ILE A 908 4.28 -0.68 22.90
C ILE A 908 4.33 -1.45 21.58
N GLU A 909 5.48 -2.06 21.25
CA GLU A 909 5.64 -2.90 20.06
C GLU A 909 5.63 -4.39 20.41
N ASN A 910 5.31 -5.20 19.41
CA ASN A 910 5.48 -6.64 19.51
C ASN A 910 6.91 -7.03 19.15
N LYS A 911 7.45 -8.10 19.77
CA LYS A 911 8.83 -8.55 19.51
C LYS A 911 9.13 -8.75 18.03
N GLU A 912 8.17 -9.17 17.22
CA GLU A 912 8.43 -9.41 15.79
C GLU A 912 8.66 -8.13 14.97
N ASN A 913 8.29 -6.95 15.48
CA ASN A 913 8.33 -5.68 14.77
C ASN A 913 9.40 -4.71 15.27
N SER A 914 10.18 -5.12 16.27
CA SER A 914 11.27 -4.32 16.83
C SER A 914 12.32 -3.95 15.78
N PHE A 915 13.11 -2.90 16.04
CA PHE A 915 14.23 -2.55 15.18
C PHE A 915 15.29 -3.66 15.25
N TYR A 916 15.60 -4.29 14.11
CA TYR A 916 16.57 -5.38 14.01
C TYR A 916 17.70 -5.06 13.05
N GLN A 917 18.94 -5.27 13.48
CA GLN A 917 20.10 -5.28 12.59
C GLN A 917 20.87 -6.59 12.74
N HIS A 918 21.13 -7.25 11.61
CA HIS A 918 21.95 -8.46 11.56
C HIS A 918 23.40 -8.14 11.22
N PHE A 919 24.32 -8.72 11.97
CA PHE A 919 25.75 -8.53 11.80
C PHE A 919 26.38 -9.85 11.41
N LYS A 920 26.97 -9.91 10.21
CA LYS A 920 27.65 -11.10 9.70
C LYS A 920 29.16 -10.89 9.68
N LYS A 921 29.90 -11.91 10.10
CA LYS A 921 31.35 -11.92 10.03
C LYS A 921 31.82 -11.94 8.57
N ALA A 922 32.68 -11.00 8.19
CA ALA A 922 33.32 -10.98 6.87
C ALA A 922 34.36 -12.10 6.75
N ASP A 923 34.46 -12.73 5.57
CA ASP A 923 35.37 -13.86 5.33
C ASP A 923 36.86 -13.46 5.35
N LEU A 924 37.17 -12.17 5.18
CA LEU A 924 38.54 -11.65 4.99
C LEU A 924 38.98 -10.61 6.03
N ASP A 925 38.08 -10.18 6.93
CA ASP A 925 38.39 -9.14 7.92
C ASP A 925 38.19 -9.64 9.35
N HIS A 926 39.17 -9.40 10.21
CA HIS A 926 39.20 -9.77 11.63
C HIS A 926 39.45 -8.55 12.53
N ASN A 927 39.41 -7.34 11.97
CA ASN A 927 39.62 -6.10 12.70
C ASN A 927 38.34 -5.60 13.39
N TRP A 928 38.50 -4.52 14.16
CA TRP A 928 37.40 -3.75 14.73
C TRP A 928 36.55 -3.15 13.62
N VAL A 929 35.24 -3.28 13.73
CA VAL A 929 34.25 -2.71 12.81
C VAL A 929 33.42 -1.70 13.60
N HIS A 930 33.33 -0.47 13.08
CA HIS A 930 32.45 0.55 13.63
C HIS A 930 31.02 0.34 13.09
N TYR A 931 30.02 0.59 13.93
CA TYR A 931 28.60 0.58 13.55
C TYR A 931 27.90 1.78 14.16
N GLU A 932 26.99 2.37 13.38
CA GLU A 932 26.15 3.46 13.81
C GLU A 932 24.80 3.38 13.08
N ALA A 933 23.72 3.68 13.79
CA ALA A 933 22.37 3.75 13.24
C ALA A 933 21.46 4.63 14.10
N SER A 934 20.45 5.22 13.46
CA SER A 934 19.44 6.05 14.12
C SER A 934 18.08 5.34 14.14
N PHE A 935 17.28 5.57 15.17
CA PHE A 935 15.89 5.10 15.25
C PHE A 935 15.01 6.12 15.97
N THR A 936 13.71 6.11 15.69
CA THR A 936 12.74 7.00 16.33
C THR A 936 11.88 6.21 17.32
N SER A 937 11.65 6.80 18.50
CA SER A 937 10.70 6.28 19.48
C SER A 937 9.27 6.32 18.93
N LEU A 938 8.51 5.25 19.15
CA LEU A 938 7.11 5.16 18.74
C LEU A 938 6.25 6.11 19.58
N ASN A 939 5.22 6.70 18.99
CA ASN A 939 4.32 7.61 19.71
C ASN A 939 3.66 6.90 20.90
N GLY A 940 3.87 7.43 22.10
CA GLY A 940 3.34 6.86 23.34
C GLY A 940 4.16 5.71 23.93
N ALA A 941 5.31 5.35 23.35
CA ALA A 941 6.28 4.47 23.98
C ALA A 941 6.88 5.15 25.21
N LYS A 942 7.09 4.40 26.30
CA LYS A 942 7.70 4.92 27.53
C LYS A 942 9.06 4.34 27.83
N LYS A 943 9.35 3.16 27.29
CA LYS A 943 10.58 2.42 27.58
C LYS A 943 11.05 1.65 26.36
N ALA A 944 12.35 1.42 26.29
CA ALA A 944 12.94 0.50 25.34
C ALA A 944 14.09 -0.29 25.95
N ASN A 945 14.41 -1.41 25.30
CA ASN A 945 15.51 -2.30 25.65
C ASN A 945 16.46 -2.42 24.47
N LEU A 946 17.73 -2.07 24.64
CA LEU A 946 18.80 -2.36 23.69
C LEU A 946 19.36 -3.76 23.99
N ILE A 947 19.12 -4.71 23.09
CA ILE A 947 19.42 -6.13 23.28
C ILE A 947 20.42 -6.60 22.22
N PHE A 948 21.52 -7.23 22.66
CA PHE A 948 22.41 -8.00 21.80
C PHE A 948 22.08 -9.49 21.96
N GLU A 949 21.69 -10.14 20.87
CA GLU A 949 21.22 -11.53 20.91
C GLU A 949 21.66 -12.35 19.69
N SER A 950 21.42 -13.66 19.77
CA SER A 950 21.78 -14.59 18.70
C SER A 950 20.85 -14.40 17.51
N ALA A 951 21.42 -14.33 16.31
CA ALA A 951 20.63 -14.27 15.09
C ALA A 951 20.13 -15.66 14.69
N LYS A 952 18.98 -15.70 14.02
CA LYS A 952 18.43 -16.95 13.47
C LYS A 952 19.06 -17.26 12.12
N GLU A 953 19.72 -18.41 12.00
CA GLU A 953 20.33 -18.87 10.75
C GLU A 953 19.64 -20.14 10.19
N ASP A 954 19.38 -20.14 8.88
CA ASP A 954 18.87 -21.29 8.14
C ASP A 954 19.98 -22.34 7.92
N PHE A 955 20.03 -23.35 8.78
CA PHE A 955 20.93 -24.48 8.61
C PHE A 955 20.36 -25.48 7.61
N CYS A 956 20.83 -25.44 6.37
CA CYS A 956 20.31 -26.27 5.29
C CYS A 956 21.28 -27.39 4.86
N GLU A 957 20.96 -28.63 5.24
CA GLU A 957 21.69 -29.80 4.76
C GLU A 957 21.19 -30.25 3.38
N LYS A 958 22.13 -30.51 2.46
CA LYS A 958 21.84 -31.19 1.19
C LYS A 958 21.90 -32.70 1.41
N LEU A 959 20.76 -33.37 1.26
CA LEU A 959 20.68 -34.82 1.21
C LEU A 959 21.09 -35.34 -0.18
N TRP A 960 21.44 -36.63 -0.23
CA TRP A 960 22.00 -37.42 -1.36
C TRP A 960 21.31 -37.32 -2.75
N TRP A 961 20.25 -36.52 -2.92
CA TRP A 961 19.37 -36.51 -4.10
C TRP A 961 18.80 -35.11 -4.41
N GLY A 962 19.46 -34.05 -3.92
CA GLY A 962 19.03 -32.66 -4.16
C GLY A 962 17.91 -32.17 -3.26
N TRP A 963 17.45 -32.98 -2.30
CA TRP A 963 16.56 -32.53 -1.22
C TRP A 963 17.35 -31.71 -0.22
N ARG A 964 16.82 -30.55 0.16
CA ARG A 964 17.42 -29.65 1.14
C ARG A 964 16.52 -29.62 2.37
N THR A 965 17.03 -30.05 3.51
CA THR A 965 16.33 -29.87 4.79
C THR A 965 16.96 -28.69 5.50
N CYS A 966 16.19 -27.61 5.63
CA CYS A 966 16.58 -26.42 6.35
C CYS A 966 15.95 -26.45 7.75
N SER A 967 16.75 -26.20 8.78
CA SER A 967 16.29 -25.93 10.13
C SER A 967 16.82 -24.58 10.57
N VAL A 968 15.93 -23.72 11.07
CA VAL A 968 16.34 -22.47 11.72
C VAL A 968 16.97 -22.81 13.06
N ARG A 969 18.18 -22.34 13.32
CA ARG A 969 18.87 -22.46 14.62
C ARG A 969 19.45 -21.12 15.00
N ASP A 970 19.54 -20.86 16.30
CA ASP A 970 20.23 -19.69 16.82
C ASP A 970 21.74 -19.84 16.54
N SER A 971 22.36 -18.78 16.01
CA SER A 971 23.79 -18.73 15.80
C SER A 971 24.52 -18.65 17.13
N GLU A 972 25.61 -19.42 17.28
CA GLU A 972 26.54 -19.21 18.38
C GLU A 972 27.41 -17.99 18.05
N PHE A 973 27.50 -17.02 18.97
CA PHE A 973 28.33 -15.82 18.84
C PHE A 973 29.02 -15.43 20.16
N SER A 974 30.16 -14.78 20.01
CA SER A 974 30.81 -14.01 21.06
C SER A 974 31.51 -12.86 20.38
N VAL A 975 31.20 -11.63 20.82
CA VAL A 975 31.69 -10.38 20.26
C VAL A 975 32.28 -9.53 21.36
N GLU A 976 33.40 -8.87 21.05
CA GLU A 976 33.88 -7.74 21.83
C GLU A 976 33.18 -6.48 21.32
N VAL A 977 32.73 -5.64 22.24
CA VAL A 977 32.12 -4.33 21.97
C VAL A 977 32.82 -3.27 22.81
N LYS A 978 33.09 -2.10 22.24
CA LYS A 978 33.62 -0.93 22.96
C LYS A 978 33.01 0.35 22.37
N ASN A 979 33.17 1.47 23.07
CA ASN A 979 32.63 2.77 22.65
C ASN A 979 31.12 2.72 22.40
N LEU A 980 30.37 1.99 23.24
CA LEU A 980 28.92 1.86 23.08
C LEU A 980 28.24 3.12 23.60
N ARG A 981 27.56 3.82 22.70
CA ARG A 981 26.88 5.08 22.94
C ARG A 981 25.46 5.03 22.40
N LEU A 982 24.52 5.48 23.21
CA LEU A 982 23.14 5.74 22.83
C LEU A 982 22.83 7.18 23.20
N ARG A 983 22.50 8.01 22.21
CA ARG A 983 22.32 9.45 22.36
C ARG A 983 20.96 9.87 21.80
N LYS A 984 20.20 10.67 22.54
CA LYS A 984 18.97 11.29 22.04
C LYS A 984 19.35 12.53 21.23
N VAL A 985 18.81 12.65 20.03
CA VAL A 985 19.09 13.76 19.11
C VAL A 985 18.01 14.83 19.24
N THR A 986 18.41 16.09 19.49
CA THR A 986 17.47 17.23 19.61
C THR A 986 17.88 18.39 18.72
N THR A 987 17.19 18.56 17.59
CA THR A 987 17.43 19.69 16.68
C THR A 987 16.54 20.90 17.01
N PRO A 988 17.06 22.14 16.89
CA PRO A 988 16.25 23.33 17.07
C PRO A 988 15.19 23.47 15.96
N PRO A 989 13.97 23.94 16.23
CA PRO A 989 13.03 24.31 15.18
C PRO A 989 13.56 25.54 14.45
N ILE A 990 13.70 25.43 13.13
CA ILE A 990 14.16 26.52 12.26
C ILE A 990 13.02 26.82 11.29
N LEU A 991 12.55 28.06 11.27
CA LEU A 991 11.55 28.52 10.30
C LEU A 991 11.78 29.97 9.93
N VAL A 992 11.54 30.29 8.66
CA VAL A 992 11.63 31.66 8.14
C VAL A 992 10.24 32.22 7.91
N VAL A 993 10.00 33.42 8.42
CA VAL A 993 8.68 34.08 8.38
C VAL A 993 8.80 35.45 7.72
N LEU A 994 7.95 35.71 6.73
CA LEU A 994 7.72 37.04 6.17
C LEU A 994 6.31 37.48 6.52
N ASP A 995 6.19 38.57 7.28
CA ASP A 995 4.90 39.20 7.52
C ASP A 995 4.43 39.93 6.27
N GLY A 996 3.17 39.71 5.90
CA GLY A 996 2.53 40.35 4.77
C GLY A 996 2.18 41.80 5.03
N THR A 997 1.98 42.56 3.95
CA THR A 997 1.53 43.96 4.03
C THR A 997 0.04 44.09 4.31
N ASP A 998 -0.73 43.02 4.09
CA ASP A 998 -2.12 42.91 4.50
C ASP A 998 -2.16 42.52 5.98
N GLY A 999 -2.49 43.48 6.83
CA GLY A 999 -2.76 43.23 8.23
C GLY A 999 -3.80 42.10 8.39
N GLN A 1000 -3.80 41.45 9.55
CA GLN A 1000 -4.80 40.43 9.87
C GLN A 1000 -6.22 41.02 9.70
N ASN A 1001 -6.88 40.65 8.60
CA ASN A 1001 -8.20 41.16 8.29
C ASN A 1001 -9.21 40.30 9.04
N ALA A 1002 -10.02 40.93 9.91
CA ALA A 1002 -11.19 40.27 10.45
C ALA A 1002 -12.06 39.79 9.28
N ASN A 1003 -12.53 38.54 9.31
CA ASN A 1003 -13.44 38.02 8.30
C ASN A 1003 -14.63 38.98 8.17
N LYS A 1004 -14.85 39.49 6.97
CA LYS A 1004 -15.94 40.44 6.70
C LYS A 1004 -17.14 39.75 6.09
N GLY A 1005 -16.96 38.58 5.47
CA GLY A 1005 -18.06 37.76 4.99
C GLY A 1005 -18.50 36.67 5.96
N GLU A 1006 -19.79 36.34 5.92
CA GLU A 1006 -20.38 35.20 6.59
C GLU A 1006 -20.72 34.10 5.59
N VAL A 1007 -20.68 32.85 6.04
CA VAL A 1007 -21.11 31.70 5.24
C VAL A 1007 -21.92 30.73 6.08
N SER A 1008 -23.04 30.28 5.51
CA SER A 1008 -23.78 29.10 5.97
C SER A 1008 -23.89 28.09 4.84
N PHE A 1009 -24.27 26.84 5.14
CA PHE A 1009 -24.35 25.82 4.09
C PHE A 1009 -25.42 24.77 4.35
N GLU A 1010 -25.88 24.15 3.27
CA GLU A 1010 -26.77 22.99 3.26
C GLU A 1010 -26.07 21.78 2.63
N LYS A 1011 -26.04 20.66 3.34
CA LYS A 1011 -25.58 19.36 2.80
C LYS A 1011 -26.75 18.69 2.06
N ILE A 1012 -26.68 18.64 0.73
CA ILE A 1012 -27.67 17.90 -0.08
C ILE A 1012 -27.35 16.39 -0.07
N ASN A 1013 -26.08 16.03 -0.27
CA ASN A 1013 -25.54 14.68 -0.12
C ASN A 1013 -24.00 14.73 -0.05
N SER A 1014 -23.32 13.57 0.02
CA SER A 1014 -21.84 13.50 0.08
C SER A 1014 -21.13 14.18 -1.10
N ALA A 1015 -21.76 14.25 -2.26
CA ALA A 1015 -21.20 14.79 -3.50
C ALA A 1015 -21.74 16.18 -3.88
N LYS A 1016 -22.61 16.80 -3.05
CA LYS A 1016 -23.24 18.09 -3.36
C LYS A 1016 -23.62 18.90 -2.12
N TYR A 1017 -23.24 20.17 -2.12
CA TYR A 1017 -23.50 21.16 -1.07
C TYR A 1017 -23.93 22.49 -1.69
N ILE A 1018 -24.65 23.30 -0.92
CA ILE A 1018 -24.98 24.69 -1.27
C ILE A 1018 -24.41 25.57 -0.17
N ALA A 1019 -23.55 26.52 -0.52
CA ALA A 1019 -22.99 27.52 0.38
C ALA A 1019 -23.72 28.85 0.14
N HIS A 1020 -24.28 29.42 1.20
CA HIS A 1020 -24.91 30.73 1.21
C HIS A 1020 -23.89 31.74 1.73
N ILE A 1021 -23.46 32.65 0.87
CA ILE A 1021 -22.40 33.62 1.15
C ILE A 1021 -23.03 34.99 1.28
N ASP A 1022 -22.63 35.72 2.32
CA ASP A 1022 -22.93 37.13 2.51
C ASP A 1022 -21.62 37.89 2.71
N LYS A 1023 -21.21 38.69 1.71
CA LYS A 1023 -19.95 39.46 1.73
C LYS A 1023 -20.21 40.96 1.74
N LEU A 1024 -19.51 41.67 2.63
CA LEU A 1024 -19.66 43.11 2.81
C LEU A 1024 -18.93 43.94 1.74
N ASP A 1025 -17.82 43.44 1.19
CA ASP A 1025 -16.99 44.16 0.22
C ASP A 1025 -16.39 43.25 -0.87
N GLU A 1026 -15.63 43.86 -1.78
CA GLU A 1026 -14.98 43.19 -2.92
C GLU A 1026 -13.63 42.55 -2.53
N GLN A 1027 -13.22 42.57 -1.26
CA GLN A 1027 -11.93 41.99 -0.85
C GLN A 1027 -11.92 40.48 -1.05
N GLU A 1028 -10.77 39.93 -1.42
CA GLU A 1028 -10.61 38.51 -1.64
C GLU A 1028 -10.79 37.72 -0.34
N GLU A 1029 -11.75 36.79 -0.31
CA GLU A 1029 -11.88 35.81 0.75
C GLU A 1029 -11.87 34.39 0.16
N ILE A 1030 -11.47 33.41 0.95
CA ILE A 1030 -11.36 32.02 0.55
C ILE A 1030 -12.53 31.25 1.12
N LEU A 1031 -13.32 30.66 0.24
CA LEU A 1031 -14.32 29.65 0.57
C LEU A 1031 -13.64 28.29 0.72
N VAL A 1032 -13.39 27.86 1.95
CA VAL A 1032 -12.78 26.56 2.25
C VAL A 1032 -13.86 25.51 2.43
N PHE A 1033 -13.66 24.36 1.81
CA PHE A 1033 -14.50 23.16 1.93
C PHE A 1033 -13.66 22.00 2.44
N SER A 1034 -13.84 21.65 3.71
CA SER A 1034 -13.10 20.63 4.48
C SER A 1034 -13.42 19.19 4.04
N GLU A 1035 -13.21 18.90 2.76
CA GLU A 1035 -13.25 17.60 2.09
C GLU A 1035 -11.98 17.44 1.24
N LEU A 1036 -11.49 16.20 1.06
CA LEU A 1036 -10.27 15.96 0.27
C LEU A 1036 -10.34 16.66 -1.09
N TYR A 1037 -9.24 17.32 -1.41
CA TYR A 1037 -9.06 18.07 -2.62
C TYR A 1037 -9.17 17.16 -3.82
N ASN A 1038 -9.97 17.59 -4.78
CA ASN A 1038 -10.00 16.95 -6.07
C ASN A 1038 -10.42 17.99 -7.10
N SER A 1039 -9.69 18.08 -8.22
CA SER A 1039 -9.99 19.01 -9.30
C SER A 1039 -11.38 18.81 -9.94
N ASN A 1040 -12.04 17.67 -9.67
CA ASN A 1040 -13.42 17.41 -10.08
C ASN A 1040 -14.49 18.04 -9.16
N TRP A 1041 -14.14 18.57 -7.99
CA TRP A 1041 -15.05 19.44 -7.23
C TRP A 1041 -15.21 20.77 -7.94
N LYS A 1042 -16.45 21.16 -8.26
CA LYS A 1042 -16.76 22.41 -8.97
C LYS A 1042 -17.66 23.30 -8.12
N ALA A 1043 -17.32 24.58 -8.02
CA ALA A 1043 -18.16 25.64 -7.47
C ALA A 1043 -18.88 26.39 -8.61
N THR A 1044 -20.20 26.50 -8.54
CA THR A 1044 -21.03 27.16 -9.56
C THR A 1044 -22.03 28.09 -8.90
N TYR A 1045 -22.10 29.35 -9.33
CA TYR A 1045 -23.14 30.28 -8.91
C TYR A 1045 -24.53 29.81 -9.39
N VAL A 1046 -25.60 30.18 -8.69
CA VAL A 1046 -26.97 29.72 -9.02
C VAL A 1046 -27.42 30.11 -10.44
N ASN A 1047 -26.88 31.20 -11.00
CA ASN A 1047 -27.12 31.62 -12.38
C ASN A 1047 -26.49 30.67 -13.43
N GLY A 1048 -25.75 29.65 -13.01
CA GLY A 1048 -25.08 28.65 -13.85
C GLY A 1048 -23.65 29.00 -14.23
N GLU A 1049 -23.15 30.16 -13.82
CA GLU A 1049 -21.76 30.57 -14.05
C GLU A 1049 -20.83 29.80 -13.11
N GLN A 1050 -19.83 29.13 -13.67
CA GLN A 1050 -18.87 28.37 -12.87
C GLN A 1050 -17.79 29.31 -12.34
N VAL A 1051 -17.41 29.16 -11.07
CA VAL A 1051 -16.19 29.79 -10.55
C VAL A 1051 -15.01 29.28 -11.39
N PRO A 1052 -14.19 30.17 -11.99
CA PRO A 1052 -13.07 29.77 -12.84
C PRO A 1052 -12.17 28.75 -12.15
N GLY A 1053 -11.68 27.77 -12.91
CA GLY A 1053 -10.81 26.72 -12.38
C GLY A 1053 -9.50 27.24 -11.77
N GLU A 1054 -9.00 28.38 -12.26
CA GLU A 1054 -7.82 29.08 -11.74
C GLU A 1054 -8.04 29.61 -10.31
N LYS A 1055 -9.31 29.83 -9.92
CA LYS A 1055 -9.70 30.23 -8.57
C LYS A 1055 -9.91 29.03 -7.64
N HIS A 1056 -9.68 27.79 -8.08
CA HIS A 1056 -9.75 26.57 -7.25
C HIS A 1056 -8.34 26.16 -6.80
N LEU A 1057 -8.12 26.17 -5.50
CA LEU A 1057 -6.82 25.99 -4.86
C LEU A 1057 -6.85 24.84 -3.84
N LEU A 1058 -5.68 24.28 -3.56
CA LEU A 1058 -5.49 23.36 -2.44
C LEU A 1058 -5.39 24.17 -1.14
N ALA A 1059 -6.38 24.04 -0.27
CA ALA A 1059 -6.41 24.72 1.03
C ALA A 1059 -6.02 23.74 2.15
N ASN A 1060 -5.34 24.21 3.20
CA ASN A 1060 -5.04 23.40 4.40
C ASN A 1060 -4.37 22.06 4.08
N VAL A 1061 -3.54 22.01 3.02
CA VAL A 1061 -2.82 20.81 2.54
C VAL A 1061 -3.70 19.70 1.95
N TYR A 1062 -4.97 19.61 2.35
CA TYR A 1062 -5.87 18.55 1.91
C TYR A 1062 -7.21 19.04 1.35
N ALA A 1063 -7.69 20.23 1.69
CA ALA A 1063 -9.04 20.70 1.46
C ALA A 1063 -9.21 21.41 0.10
N ASN A 1064 -10.45 21.61 -0.32
CA ASN A 1064 -10.76 22.44 -1.49
C ASN A 1064 -10.94 23.90 -1.06
N GLY A 1065 -10.32 24.85 -1.76
CA GLY A 1065 -10.52 26.29 -1.56
C GLY A 1065 -10.94 26.99 -2.85
N TRP A 1066 -11.87 27.94 -2.77
CA TRP A 1066 -12.20 28.83 -3.89
C TRP A 1066 -12.04 30.29 -3.52
N ILE A 1067 -11.38 31.06 -4.39
CA ILE A 1067 -11.33 32.51 -4.28
C ILE A 1067 -12.72 33.09 -4.61
N VAL A 1068 -13.28 33.85 -3.66
CA VAL A 1068 -14.55 34.57 -3.82
C VAL A 1068 -14.36 36.07 -3.56
N ASP A 1069 -14.61 36.87 -4.58
CA ASP A 1069 -14.39 38.32 -4.64
C ASP A 1069 -15.69 39.12 -4.85
N LYS A 1070 -16.79 38.45 -5.19
CA LYS A 1070 -18.09 39.09 -5.41
C LYS A 1070 -18.72 39.55 -4.07
N PRO A 1071 -19.17 40.81 -3.94
CA PRO A 1071 -19.90 41.29 -2.75
C PRO A 1071 -21.39 40.94 -2.81
N GLY A 1072 -22.06 41.03 -1.65
CA GLY A 1072 -23.49 40.80 -1.45
C GLY A 1072 -23.86 39.34 -1.14
N GLU A 1073 -25.16 39.09 -1.08
CA GLU A 1073 -25.74 37.77 -0.81
C GLU A 1073 -25.88 36.93 -2.09
N TYR A 1074 -25.33 35.72 -2.10
CA TYR A 1074 -25.48 34.76 -3.20
C TYR A 1074 -25.18 33.33 -2.77
N ASP A 1075 -25.69 32.35 -3.52
CA ASP A 1075 -25.36 30.94 -3.29
C ASP A 1075 -24.34 30.41 -4.30
N ILE A 1076 -23.48 29.53 -3.79
CA ILE A 1076 -22.57 28.70 -4.57
C ILE A 1076 -22.94 27.23 -4.39
N VAL A 1077 -23.20 26.55 -5.50
CA VAL A 1077 -23.37 25.09 -5.54
C VAL A 1077 -22.00 24.44 -5.69
N ILE A 1078 -21.59 23.65 -4.70
CA ILE A 1078 -20.37 22.84 -4.72
C ILE A 1078 -20.76 21.39 -5.05
N GLU A 1079 -20.36 20.89 -6.21
CA GLU A 1079 -20.76 19.56 -6.71
C GLU A 1079 -19.56 18.80 -7.30
N PHE A 1080 -19.46 17.51 -6.98
CA PHE A 1080 -18.44 16.63 -7.54
C PHE A 1080 -18.82 16.20 -8.96
N SER A 1081 -18.05 16.61 -9.97
CA SER A 1081 -18.43 16.47 -11.39
C SER A 1081 -18.65 15.03 -11.84
N SER A 1082 -17.89 14.07 -11.29
CA SER A 1082 -18.03 12.64 -11.59
C SER A 1082 -19.37 12.05 -11.14
N GLU A 1083 -20.11 12.71 -10.23
CA GLU A 1083 -21.47 12.29 -9.86
C GLU A 1083 -22.43 12.42 -11.06
N LYS A 1084 -22.24 13.44 -11.92
CA LYS A 1084 -23.01 13.57 -13.17
C LYS A 1084 -22.68 12.43 -14.12
N VAL A 1085 -21.41 12.05 -14.22
CA VAL A 1085 -20.94 10.91 -15.03
C VAL A 1085 -21.56 9.61 -14.51
N LEU A 1086 -21.57 9.39 -13.19
CA LEU A 1086 -22.19 8.22 -12.56
C LEU A 1086 -23.68 8.14 -12.86
N ARG A 1087 -24.40 9.27 -12.74
CA ARG A 1087 -25.83 9.34 -13.03
C ARG A 1087 -26.13 9.02 -14.49
N THR A 1088 -25.40 9.60 -15.43
CA THR A 1088 -25.51 9.26 -16.86
C THR A 1088 -25.16 7.80 -17.10
N GLY A 1089 -24.11 7.31 -16.44
CA GLY A 1089 -23.68 5.92 -16.46
C GLY A 1089 -24.79 4.95 -16.06
N LYS A 1090 -25.48 5.24 -14.94
CA LYS A 1090 -26.64 4.47 -14.47
C LYS A 1090 -27.76 4.46 -15.50
N ILE A 1091 -28.08 5.60 -16.11
CA ILE A 1091 -29.14 5.69 -17.15
C ILE A 1091 -28.78 4.82 -18.36
N VAL A 1092 -27.56 4.96 -18.89
CA VAL A 1092 -27.08 4.16 -20.04
C VAL A 1092 -27.11 2.67 -19.72
N SER A 1093 -26.66 2.28 -18.53
CA SER A 1093 -26.70 0.89 -18.07
C SER A 1093 -28.13 0.34 -17.99
N VAL A 1094 -29.07 1.09 -17.40
CA VAL A 1094 -30.48 0.68 -17.32
C VAL A 1094 -31.11 0.54 -18.71
N VAL A 1095 -30.91 1.52 -19.59
CA VAL A 1095 -31.40 1.47 -20.98
C VAL A 1095 -30.80 0.27 -21.73
N SER A 1096 -29.51 -0.01 -21.52
CA SER A 1096 -28.82 -1.15 -22.11
C SER A 1096 -29.42 -2.47 -21.61
N ILE A 1097 -29.62 -2.62 -20.30
CA ILE A 1097 -30.26 -3.80 -19.69
C ILE A 1097 -31.65 -4.04 -20.29
N VAL A 1098 -32.49 -3.00 -20.36
CA VAL A 1098 -33.84 -3.11 -20.94
C VAL A 1098 -33.78 -3.51 -22.41
N THR A 1099 -32.87 -2.90 -23.17
CA THR A 1099 -32.68 -3.20 -24.60
C THR A 1099 -32.23 -4.64 -24.81
N GLU A 1100 -31.27 -5.13 -24.02
CA GLU A 1100 -30.81 -6.52 -24.10
C GLU A 1100 -31.91 -7.52 -23.74
N VAL A 1101 -32.71 -7.25 -22.71
CA VAL A 1101 -33.86 -8.11 -22.33
C VAL A 1101 -34.89 -8.18 -23.47
N LEU A 1102 -35.19 -7.05 -24.12
CA LEU A 1102 -36.07 -7.00 -25.29
C LEU A 1102 -35.49 -7.79 -26.47
N LEU A 1103 -34.20 -7.60 -26.78
CA LEU A 1103 -33.51 -8.33 -27.84
C LEU A 1103 -33.51 -9.85 -27.59
N ILE A 1104 -33.24 -10.29 -26.34
CA ILE A 1104 -33.34 -11.70 -25.96
C ILE A 1104 -34.75 -12.22 -26.22
N THR A 1105 -35.78 -11.48 -25.80
CA THR A 1105 -37.19 -11.87 -25.97
C THR A 1105 -37.55 -12.01 -27.46
N ILE A 1106 -37.12 -11.07 -28.29
CA ILE A 1106 -37.32 -11.08 -29.74
C ILE A 1106 -36.61 -12.28 -30.38
N LEU A 1107 -35.32 -12.47 -30.09
CA LEU A 1107 -34.52 -13.56 -30.65
C LEU A 1107 -35.08 -14.95 -30.27
N VAL A 1108 -35.46 -15.13 -29.00
CA VAL A 1108 -36.10 -16.38 -28.54
C VAL A 1108 -37.49 -16.56 -29.20
N GLY A 1109 -38.25 -15.48 -29.38
CA GLY A 1109 -39.54 -15.50 -30.07
C GLY A 1109 -39.43 -15.94 -31.54
N PHE A 1110 -38.45 -15.43 -32.28
CA PHE A 1110 -38.17 -15.85 -33.65
C PHE A 1110 -37.76 -17.32 -33.73
N GLU A 1111 -36.96 -17.81 -32.78
CA GLU A 1111 -36.60 -19.23 -32.73
C GLU A 1111 -37.79 -20.15 -32.45
N ARG A 1112 -38.71 -19.74 -31.57
CA ARG A 1112 -39.95 -20.50 -31.35
C ARG A 1112 -40.81 -20.55 -32.61
N LYS A 1113 -40.96 -19.43 -33.33
CA LYS A 1113 -41.69 -19.38 -34.61
C LYS A 1113 -41.03 -20.16 -35.75
N LYS A 1114 -39.71 -20.36 -35.71
CA LYS A 1114 -38.98 -21.16 -36.71
C LYS A 1114 -39.07 -22.67 -36.43
N ASN A 1115 -39.29 -23.05 -35.17
CA ASN A 1115 -39.38 -24.43 -34.73
C ASN A 1115 -40.83 -24.94 -34.58
N ALA A 1116 -41.81 -24.04 -34.55
CA ALA A 1116 -43.23 -24.31 -34.73
C ALA A 1116 -43.56 -24.27 -36.23
#